data_AF-A0A067BR43-F1
#
_entry.id   AF-A0A067BR43-F1
#
_cell.length_a   1.000
_cell.length_b   1.000
_cell.length_c   1.000
_cell.angle_alpha   90.00
_cell.angle_beta   90.00
_cell.angle_gamma   90.00
#
_symmetry.space_group_name_H-M   'P 1'
#
loop_
_entity.id
_entity.type
_entity.pdbx_description
1 polymer ?
#
loop_
_entity_poly.entity_id
_entity_poly.type
_entity_poly.pdbx_seq_one_letter_code
_entity_poly.pdbx_strand_id
1 'polypeptide(L)'
;MYVLYTSGSTGHPKGVIGSYAATWHRLAWMWSTVPFARGERVLRHTALTFVDAIAEVFGTLCAGATLVLPSSYSYLSFAPPVVADLSGFARSLHLLNVTRMTLVPSVLQLLLQTNSLSPSLRYVVVSGEPLHADLIVALFAALPYVQLLHLYGSTEVAGDATFWLTTTTAAPVPIGTAIGATKLRLVDAEGAEIASDETRGELYIGGPPLARGYVNPYDYRCHLSHRFCMLHGERWFKTGDVAYWSNGLLFLCGRSHGGYVKVSGVQVHVAAIETTVRMYLSQHHRKWKVALAPVASSEGWHQYDTLVVCVGMDEGDNVDVDALCHAVERVHPRVAMHVLTVPIARFPETSSGKADPSQIPALFALRSLPSWLRALLPRTRGLASTRLDPSTTLTELGLNSMAMAIVLHTLQSQHEMTLRPIELADMTVADLQALVQRKRPRAMSPAAATKRARVTPRMEAVRWRVRAHKCIDASPRLATTDVGEYIIVGSHDHTVLCVAAVDGHVVWRKELPDRVESSAAVAKNMVVVGCYDGGVYCLDVLSGSTLWVYFTQDQVKCSPVIVEEENAVVVGSHDHHLYGLALTSGACLFKLPFTKSVFSSPVYAATVLYCASLAGEVRAYAWSSLCHDAPTPLWQHTCPAPVFCSLRLSVRQNVLLVGCADASLYALSTTTGTPRWSAATTKPIFSAPRIATLSSGNEVALFGSHDGVVRCVSTTDGVTLASVDLGCTIYASPAILSDHKTTLRTCVCTTDGHVYLWEPEAPSLSATLLYQGAGDIFSSPLVLMDESTIVVGTRGDVLVALHVPESDASSSTMTQ
;
A
#
# COMPACT_ATOMS: atom_id res chain seq x y z
N MET A 1 28.93 -5.49 1.57
CA MET A 1 27.84 -6.28 0.98
C MET A 1 26.57 -5.45 0.95
N TYR A 2 26.14 -4.93 2.09
CA TYR A 2 24.93 -4.11 2.20
C TYR A 2 25.05 -3.08 3.32
N VAL A 3 24.15 -2.10 3.33
CA VAL A 3 23.84 -1.28 4.50
C VAL A 3 22.34 -1.40 4.75
N LEU A 4 21.97 -1.95 5.90
CA LEU A 4 20.56 -2.11 6.29
C LEU A 4 20.26 -1.25 7.51
N TYR A 5 19.12 -0.57 7.49
CA TYR A 5 18.69 0.30 8.58
C TYR A 5 17.76 -0.46 9.52
N THR A 6 18.14 -0.58 10.79
CA THR A 6 17.27 -1.14 11.82
C THR A 6 16.37 -0.04 12.40
N SER A 7 15.11 -0.36 12.69
CA SER A 7 14.22 0.52 13.42
C SER A 7 14.74 0.65 14.85
N GLY A 8 15.51 1.71 15.13
CA GLY A 8 15.87 2.02 16.50
C GLY A 8 14.60 2.28 17.30
N SER A 9 14.33 1.47 18.33
CA SER A 9 13.31 1.78 19.34
C SER A 9 13.57 3.10 20.07
N THR A 10 14.74 3.72 19.82
CA THR A 10 15.20 5.03 20.27
C THR A 10 14.82 6.18 19.32
N GLY A 11 14.02 5.95 18.27
CA GLY A 11 13.48 7.00 17.39
C GLY A 11 14.31 7.32 16.14
N HIS A 12 15.52 6.77 16.01
CA HIS A 12 16.39 6.99 14.84
C HIS A 12 16.84 5.67 14.17
N PRO A 13 16.74 5.55 12.84
CA PRO A 13 17.22 4.38 12.11
C PRO A 13 18.75 4.21 12.22
N LYS A 14 19.23 2.98 12.41
CA LYS A 14 20.67 2.69 12.51
C LYS A 14 21.15 1.89 11.32
N GLY A 15 22.05 2.47 10.52
CA GLY A 15 22.65 1.78 9.38
C GLY A 15 23.72 0.79 9.83
N VAL A 16 23.47 -0.51 9.67
CA VAL A 16 24.43 -1.60 9.93
C VAL A 16 25.19 -1.91 8.64
N ILE A 17 26.52 -1.90 8.70
CA ILE A 17 27.40 -2.19 7.55
C ILE A 17 27.70 -3.70 7.51
N GLY A 18 26.96 -4.41 6.66
CA GLY A 18 27.15 -5.84 6.40
C GLY A 18 28.38 -6.14 5.55
N SER A 19 29.28 -6.98 6.08
CA SER A 19 30.47 -7.41 5.35
C SER A 19 30.15 -8.58 4.41
N TYR A 20 30.90 -8.69 3.31
CA TYR A 20 30.79 -9.83 2.39
C TYR A 20 31.17 -11.13 3.11
N ALA A 21 32.26 -11.13 3.88
CA ALA A 21 32.73 -12.31 4.62
C ALA A 21 31.70 -12.85 5.62
N ALA A 22 31.04 -11.97 6.38
CA ALA A 22 29.99 -12.36 7.32
C ALA A 22 28.76 -12.95 6.61
N THR A 23 28.36 -12.33 5.48
CA THR A 23 27.26 -12.84 4.66
C THR A 23 27.60 -14.21 4.09
N TRP A 24 28.81 -14.36 3.53
CA TRP A 24 29.26 -15.61 2.94
C TRP A 24 29.39 -16.72 3.97
N HIS A 25 29.86 -16.42 5.19
CA HIS A 25 29.90 -17.37 6.30
C HIS A 25 28.51 -17.93 6.63
N ARG A 26 27.49 -17.09 6.73
CA ARG A 26 26.09 -17.51 6.91
C ARG A 26 25.62 -18.40 5.76
N LEU A 27 25.84 -17.98 4.51
CA LEU A 27 25.39 -18.74 3.34
C LEU A 27 26.10 -20.10 3.22
N ALA A 28 27.41 -20.15 3.44
CA ALA A 28 28.19 -21.37 3.41
C ALA A 28 27.76 -22.37 4.50
N TRP A 29 27.46 -21.87 5.70
CA TRP A 29 26.88 -22.69 6.75
C TRP A 29 25.49 -23.24 6.36
N MET A 30 24.62 -22.40 5.80
CA MET A 30 23.30 -22.82 5.36
C MET A 30 23.37 -23.91 4.29
N TRP A 31 24.25 -23.78 3.29
CA TRP A 31 24.42 -24.79 2.24
C TRP A 31 25.01 -26.10 2.73
N SER A 32 25.86 -26.07 3.76
CA SER A 32 26.45 -27.28 4.33
C SER A 32 25.53 -27.99 5.31
N THR A 33 24.74 -27.24 6.09
CA THR A 33 23.92 -27.79 7.18
C THR A 33 22.49 -28.12 6.71
N VAL A 34 21.92 -27.29 5.84
CA VAL A 34 20.55 -27.43 5.34
C VAL A 34 20.56 -27.30 3.81
N PRO A 35 21.24 -28.24 3.10
CA PRO A 35 21.50 -28.14 1.66
C PRO A 35 20.20 -28.01 0.87
N PHE A 36 20.29 -27.32 -0.26
CA PHE A 36 19.16 -27.18 -1.17
C PHE A 36 19.05 -28.44 -2.04
N ALA A 37 17.89 -29.09 -2.01
CA ALA A 37 17.63 -30.24 -2.85
C ALA A 37 17.43 -29.82 -4.32
N ARG A 38 17.69 -30.75 -5.25
CA ARG A 38 17.38 -30.52 -6.67
C ARG A 38 15.90 -30.22 -6.85
N GLY A 39 15.59 -29.14 -7.57
CA GLY A 39 14.21 -28.69 -7.78
C GLY A 39 13.57 -28.00 -6.57
N GLU A 40 14.34 -27.63 -5.54
CA GLU A 40 13.84 -26.84 -4.43
C GLU A 40 13.45 -25.42 -4.88
N ARG A 41 12.29 -24.98 -4.38
CA ARG A 41 11.63 -23.73 -4.73
C ARG A 41 11.46 -22.92 -3.46
N VAL A 42 12.19 -21.82 -3.37
CA VAL A 42 12.31 -20.99 -2.17
C VAL A 42 11.50 -19.74 -2.35
N LEU A 43 10.58 -19.48 -1.43
CA LEU A 43 9.79 -18.27 -1.46
C LEU A 43 10.65 -17.07 -1.08
N ARG A 44 10.58 -16.00 -1.89
CA ARG A 44 11.06 -14.69 -1.49
C ARG A 44 9.87 -13.85 -1.04
N HIS A 45 9.80 -13.55 0.25
CA HIS A 45 8.72 -12.76 0.84
C HIS A 45 9.20 -11.75 1.88
N THR A 46 10.44 -11.84 2.35
CA THR A 46 10.94 -10.86 3.31
C THR A 46 11.36 -9.60 2.55
N ALA A 47 10.90 -8.41 2.96
CA ALA A 47 11.24 -7.15 2.28
C ALA A 47 12.78 -6.94 2.21
N LEU A 48 13.29 -6.33 1.13
CA LEU A 48 14.74 -6.20 0.87
C LEU A 48 15.46 -5.35 1.92
N THR A 49 14.69 -4.61 2.71
CA THR A 49 15.16 -3.82 3.85
C THR A 49 15.51 -4.66 5.08
N PHE A 50 15.19 -5.96 5.09
CA PHE A 50 15.53 -6.89 6.15
C PHE A 50 16.61 -7.89 5.71
N VAL A 51 17.43 -8.30 6.66
CA VAL A 51 18.61 -9.13 6.43
C VAL A 51 18.29 -10.55 5.95
N ASP A 52 17.09 -11.07 6.24
CA ASP A 52 16.70 -12.42 5.79
C ASP A 52 16.41 -12.49 4.29
N ALA A 53 16.05 -11.36 3.67
CA ALA A 53 15.91 -11.28 2.22
C ALA A 53 17.22 -11.62 1.49
N ILE A 54 18.37 -11.40 2.13
CA ILE A 54 19.69 -11.75 1.59
C ILE A 54 19.85 -13.27 1.53
N ALA A 55 19.43 -13.99 2.57
CA ALA A 55 19.47 -15.45 2.59
C ALA A 55 18.43 -16.05 1.63
N GLU A 56 17.22 -15.48 1.55
CA GLU A 56 16.22 -15.89 0.56
C GLU A 56 16.74 -15.73 -0.87
N VAL A 57 17.36 -14.60 -1.21
CA VAL A 57 17.83 -14.33 -2.58
C VAL A 57 19.14 -15.05 -2.89
N PHE A 58 20.22 -14.71 -2.18
CA PHE A 58 21.56 -15.22 -2.50
C PHE A 58 21.77 -16.65 -2.03
N GLY A 59 21.16 -17.05 -0.92
CA GLY A 59 21.18 -18.45 -0.48
C GLY A 59 20.56 -19.38 -1.51
N THR A 60 19.46 -18.96 -2.13
CA THR A 60 18.78 -19.73 -3.18
C THR A 60 19.54 -19.70 -4.50
N LEU A 61 19.87 -18.52 -5.01
CA LEU A 61 20.45 -18.38 -6.35
C LEU A 61 21.86 -18.96 -6.44
N CYS A 62 22.70 -18.75 -5.42
CA CYS A 62 24.04 -19.32 -5.41
C CYS A 62 24.06 -20.84 -5.18
N ALA A 63 22.99 -21.42 -4.61
CA ALA A 63 22.82 -22.87 -4.52
C ALA A 63 22.29 -23.49 -5.83
N GLY A 64 21.95 -22.69 -6.85
CA GLY A 64 21.29 -23.16 -8.06
C GLY A 64 19.83 -23.59 -7.87
N ALA A 65 19.19 -23.17 -6.76
CA ALA A 65 17.79 -23.43 -6.49
C ALA A 65 16.89 -22.38 -7.16
N THR A 66 15.57 -22.64 -7.20
CA THR A 66 14.61 -21.72 -7.83
C THR A 66 14.11 -20.71 -6.81
N LEU A 67 14.32 -19.42 -7.07
CA LEU A 67 13.71 -18.33 -6.30
C LEU A 67 12.30 -18.07 -6.82
N VAL A 68 11.31 -18.19 -5.94
CA VAL A 68 9.90 -17.96 -6.25
C VAL A 68 9.51 -16.56 -5.79
N LEU A 69 9.10 -15.73 -6.75
CA LEU A 69 8.56 -14.41 -6.52
C LEU A 69 7.04 -14.48 -6.68
N PRO A 70 6.26 -14.51 -5.59
CA PRO A 70 4.81 -14.44 -5.69
C PRO A 70 4.42 -13.09 -6.30
N SER A 71 3.75 -13.12 -7.45
CA SER A 71 3.28 -11.91 -8.13
C SER A 71 2.12 -11.31 -7.35
N SER A 72 2.39 -10.34 -6.47
CA SER A 72 1.35 -9.48 -5.90
C SER A 72 1.16 -8.23 -6.77
N TYR A 73 -0.10 -7.84 -6.98
CA TYR A 73 -0.62 -6.71 -7.77
C TYR A 73 -0.14 -5.30 -7.33
N SER A 74 0.98 -5.16 -6.62
CA SER A 74 1.54 -3.89 -6.17
C SER A 74 3.07 -3.92 -6.23
N TYR A 75 3.64 -3.26 -7.25
CA TYR A 75 5.08 -3.17 -7.49
C TYR A 75 5.85 -2.34 -6.45
N LEU A 76 5.19 -1.78 -5.43
CA LEU A 76 5.85 -1.03 -4.34
C LEU A 76 6.34 -1.94 -3.20
N SER A 77 5.99 -3.22 -3.22
CA SER A 77 6.52 -4.19 -2.25
C SER A 77 6.89 -5.46 -3.00
N PHE A 78 8.18 -5.72 -3.16
CA PHE A 78 8.69 -6.96 -3.78
C PHE A 78 8.26 -8.23 -3.03
N ALA A 79 7.57 -8.08 -1.90
CA ALA A 79 6.96 -9.12 -1.08
C ALA A 79 5.45 -8.85 -1.00
N PRO A 80 4.58 -9.84 -1.24
CA PRO A 80 3.19 -9.73 -0.85
C PRO A 80 3.20 -9.49 0.66
N PRO A 81 2.63 -8.40 1.18
CA PRO A 81 2.30 -8.39 2.58
C PRO A 81 1.33 -9.55 2.75
N VAL A 82 1.73 -10.60 3.48
CA VAL A 82 0.82 -11.68 3.92
C VAL A 82 -0.46 -11.09 4.51
N VAL A 83 -0.33 -9.88 5.08
CA VAL A 83 -1.38 -9.03 5.61
C VAL A 83 -2.36 -8.46 4.57
N ALA A 84 -1.90 -8.10 3.37
CA ALA A 84 -2.71 -7.38 2.38
C ALA A 84 -3.52 -8.33 1.47
N ASP A 85 -3.00 -9.53 1.19
CA ASP A 85 -3.69 -10.54 0.38
C ASP A 85 -3.28 -11.95 0.81
N LEU A 86 -3.75 -12.37 1.99
CA LEU A 86 -3.47 -13.70 2.55
C LEU A 86 -3.93 -14.82 1.61
N SER A 87 -5.09 -14.64 0.95
CA SER A 87 -5.67 -15.64 0.05
C SER A 87 -4.86 -15.81 -1.23
N GLY A 88 -4.44 -14.71 -1.86
CA GLY A 88 -3.56 -14.74 -3.03
C GLY A 88 -2.15 -15.21 -2.67
N PHE A 89 -1.66 -14.87 -1.49
CA PHE A 89 -0.40 -15.41 -0.96
C PHE A 89 -0.47 -16.93 -0.81
N ALA A 90 -1.47 -17.46 -0.09
CA ALA A 90 -1.68 -18.90 0.09
C ALA A 90 -1.82 -19.65 -1.25
N ARG A 91 -2.60 -19.08 -2.18
CA ARG A 91 -2.76 -19.63 -3.54
C ARG A 91 -1.43 -19.66 -4.27
N SER A 92 -0.60 -18.63 -4.14
CA SER A 92 0.72 -18.57 -4.76
C SER A 92 1.66 -19.64 -4.20
N LEU A 93 1.61 -19.91 -2.88
CA LEU A 93 2.40 -21.00 -2.28
C LEU A 93 2.08 -22.35 -2.93
N HIS A 94 0.79 -22.61 -3.17
CA HIS A 94 0.32 -23.85 -3.78
C HIS A 94 0.65 -23.91 -5.28
N LEU A 95 0.26 -22.91 -6.06
CA LEU A 95 0.47 -22.87 -7.52
C LEU A 95 1.95 -22.94 -7.89
N LEU A 96 2.80 -22.28 -7.10
CA LEU A 96 4.22 -22.20 -7.36
C LEU A 96 5.01 -23.32 -6.69
N ASN A 97 4.34 -24.31 -6.07
CA ASN A 97 4.94 -25.47 -5.40
C ASN A 97 6.11 -25.07 -4.48
N VAL A 98 5.89 -24.09 -3.61
CA VAL A 98 6.93 -23.62 -2.68
C VAL A 98 7.31 -24.76 -1.74
N THR A 99 8.61 -25.04 -1.63
CA THR A 99 9.13 -26.13 -0.79
C THR A 99 9.92 -25.65 0.42
N ARG A 100 10.41 -24.40 0.38
CA ARG A 100 11.10 -23.76 1.51
C ARG A 100 10.62 -22.33 1.67
N MET A 101 10.34 -21.92 2.89
CA MET A 101 9.99 -20.54 3.22
C MET A 101 10.58 -20.13 4.57
N THR A 102 11.02 -18.88 4.65
CA THR A 102 11.35 -18.23 5.93
C THR A 102 10.13 -17.45 6.39
N LEU A 103 9.89 -17.38 7.70
CA LEU A 103 8.75 -16.71 8.32
C LEU A 103 9.16 -16.11 9.66
N VAL A 104 8.39 -15.14 10.13
CA VAL A 104 8.32 -14.85 11.57
C VAL A 104 7.25 -15.74 12.22
N PRO A 105 7.40 -16.17 13.49
CA PRO A 105 6.41 -16.98 14.21
C PRO A 105 4.96 -16.48 14.09
N SER A 106 4.72 -15.18 14.17
CA SER A 106 3.37 -14.60 13.99
C SER A 106 2.76 -14.92 12.62
N VAL A 107 3.55 -14.87 11.53
CA VAL A 107 3.08 -15.21 10.18
C VAL A 107 2.82 -16.72 10.05
N LEU A 108 3.66 -17.56 10.66
CA LEU A 108 3.43 -19.00 10.70
C LEU A 108 2.10 -19.33 11.37
N GLN A 109 1.82 -18.72 12.51
CA GLN A 109 0.56 -18.90 13.24
C GLN A 109 -0.65 -18.51 12.39
N LEU A 110 -0.54 -17.42 11.60
CA LEU A 110 -1.62 -16.94 10.74
C LEU A 110 -1.93 -17.95 9.63
N LEU A 111 -0.89 -18.49 9.01
CA LEU A 111 -1.03 -19.50 7.96
C LEU A 111 -1.60 -20.81 8.52
N LEU A 112 -1.25 -21.18 9.75
CA LEU A 112 -1.82 -22.36 10.42
C LEU A 112 -3.30 -22.18 10.75
N GLN A 113 -3.67 -21.04 11.34
CA GLN A 113 -5.07 -20.76 11.70
C GLN A 113 -6.00 -20.66 10.49
N THR A 114 -5.49 -20.16 9.37
CA THR A 114 -6.25 -20.08 8.12
C THR A 114 -6.12 -21.31 7.24
N ASN A 115 -5.40 -22.34 7.70
CA ASN A 115 -5.10 -23.56 6.95
C ASN A 115 -4.55 -23.29 5.53
N SER A 116 -3.64 -22.30 5.45
CA SER A 116 -3.10 -21.72 4.21
C SER A 116 -1.69 -22.23 3.87
N LEU A 117 -1.11 -23.12 4.68
CA LEU A 117 0.20 -23.70 4.39
C LEU A 117 0.13 -24.67 3.21
N SER A 118 1.14 -24.60 2.32
CA SER A 118 1.22 -25.53 1.21
C SER A 118 1.71 -26.91 1.67
N PRO A 119 1.06 -28.01 1.26
CA PRO A 119 1.56 -29.38 1.51
C PRO A 119 2.92 -29.68 0.88
N SER A 120 3.36 -28.87 -0.09
CA SER A 120 4.67 -29.01 -0.74
C SER A 120 5.84 -28.55 0.13
N LEU A 121 5.57 -27.90 1.28
CA LEU A 121 6.60 -27.40 2.19
C LEU A 121 7.38 -28.57 2.81
N ARG A 122 8.70 -28.53 2.62
CA ARG A 122 9.67 -29.44 3.22
C ARG A 122 10.46 -28.77 4.35
N TYR A 123 10.70 -27.47 4.22
CA TYR A 123 11.41 -26.65 5.19
C TYR A 123 10.61 -25.40 5.54
N VAL A 124 10.33 -25.22 6.82
CA VAL A 124 9.82 -23.97 7.38
C VAL A 124 10.92 -23.39 8.27
N VAL A 125 11.41 -22.21 7.90
CA VAL A 125 12.40 -21.47 8.66
C VAL A 125 11.68 -20.40 9.46
N VAL A 126 11.94 -20.30 10.76
CA VAL A 126 11.38 -19.26 11.64
C VAL A 126 12.49 -18.44 12.29
N SER A 127 12.38 -17.12 12.24
CA SER A 127 13.35 -16.19 12.81
C SER A 127 12.70 -14.89 13.27
N GLY A 128 13.40 -14.07 14.05
CA GLY A 128 13.03 -12.69 14.36
C GLY A 128 12.04 -12.46 15.51
N GLU A 129 11.33 -13.50 15.97
CA GLU A 129 10.45 -13.44 17.15
C GLU A 129 10.62 -14.70 18.02
N PRO A 130 10.24 -14.64 19.31
CA PRO A 130 10.19 -15.83 20.16
C PRO A 130 9.28 -16.92 19.56
N LEU A 131 9.79 -18.14 19.50
CA LEU A 131 9.04 -19.31 19.05
C LEU A 131 8.47 -20.08 20.25
N HIS A 132 7.19 -20.41 20.19
CA HIS A 132 6.47 -21.12 21.25
C HIS A 132 6.21 -22.59 20.87
N ALA A 133 6.24 -23.47 21.87
CA ALA A 133 6.07 -24.92 21.67
C ALA A 133 4.73 -25.28 21.01
N ASP A 134 3.65 -24.59 21.38
CA ASP A 134 2.31 -24.83 20.83
C ASP A 134 2.24 -24.59 19.31
N LEU A 135 3.00 -23.59 18.82
CA LEU A 135 3.08 -23.30 17.40
C LEU A 135 3.81 -24.42 16.63
N ILE A 136 4.82 -25.02 17.26
CA ILE A 136 5.55 -26.18 16.71
C ILE A 136 4.62 -27.40 16.65
N VAL A 137 3.84 -27.63 17.71
CA VAL A 137 2.82 -28.70 17.74
C VAL A 137 1.83 -28.52 16.60
N ALA A 138 1.28 -27.30 16.44
CA ALA A 138 0.34 -26.99 15.36
C ALA A 138 0.96 -27.16 13.97
N LEU A 139 2.22 -26.75 13.79
CA LEU A 139 2.94 -26.94 12.53
C LEU A 139 3.07 -28.41 12.15
N PHE A 140 3.54 -29.27 13.06
CA PHE A 140 3.69 -30.70 12.76
C PHE A 140 2.36 -31.43 12.64
N ALA A 141 1.31 -30.94 13.30
CA ALA A 141 -0.04 -31.46 13.07
C ALA A 141 -0.54 -31.13 11.64
N ALA A 142 -0.25 -29.94 11.13
CA ALA A 142 -0.62 -29.52 9.79
C ALA A 142 0.27 -30.14 8.69
N LEU A 143 1.57 -30.28 8.95
CA LEU A 143 2.58 -30.79 8.03
C LEU A 143 3.48 -31.83 8.73
N PRO A 144 3.10 -33.11 8.78
CA PRO A 144 3.82 -34.13 9.56
C PRO A 144 5.27 -34.42 9.12
N TYR A 145 5.62 -34.08 7.87
CA TYR A 145 6.94 -34.36 7.29
C TYR A 145 7.82 -33.12 7.12
N VAL A 146 7.38 -31.96 7.61
CA VAL A 146 8.14 -30.71 7.49
C VAL A 146 9.30 -30.70 8.48
N GLN A 147 10.43 -30.12 8.08
CA GLN A 147 11.53 -29.78 8.99
C GLN A 147 11.41 -28.32 9.39
N LEU A 148 11.48 -28.07 10.70
CA LEU A 148 11.46 -26.73 11.27
C LEU A 148 12.89 -26.29 11.59
N LEU A 149 13.31 -25.17 11.01
CA LEU A 149 14.58 -24.52 11.30
C LEU A 149 14.32 -23.22 12.08
N HIS A 150 14.57 -23.24 13.38
CA HIS A 150 14.50 -22.06 14.23
C HIS A 150 15.86 -21.35 14.23
N LEU A 151 15.89 -20.10 13.78
CA LEU A 151 17.08 -19.28 13.71
C LEU A 151 17.00 -18.12 14.70
N TYR A 152 18.13 -17.78 15.31
CA TYR A 152 18.27 -16.59 16.15
C TYR A 152 19.49 -15.79 15.71
N GLY A 153 19.32 -14.47 15.68
CA GLY A 153 20.39 -13.52 15.43
C GLY A 153 19.86 -12.10 15.25
N SER A 154 20.69 -11.24 14.68
CA SER A 154 20.38 -9.84 14.43
C SER A 154 21.07 -9.32 13.17
N THR A 155 20.71 -8.12 12.73
CA THR A 155 21.34 -7.49 11.56
C THR A 155 22.84 -7.27 11.76
N GLU A 156 23.28 -7.01 13.00
CA GLU A 156 24.68 -6.83 13.41
C GLU A 156 25.54 -8.10 13.32
N VAL A 157 24.91 -9.27 13.22
CA VAL A 157 25.56 -10.58 13.07
C VAL A 157 25.19 -11.25 11.74
N ALA A 158 24.93 -10.45 10.70
CA ALA A 158 24.58 -10.90 9.35
C ALA A 158 23.30 -11.74 9.22
N GLY A 159 22.41 -11.67 10.22
CA GLY A 159 21.10 -12.31 10.25
C GLY A 159 21.01 -13.37 11.32
N ASP A 160 21.76 -14.47 11.16
CA ASP A 160 21.67 -15.65 12.02
C ASP A 160 23.00 -15.91 12.72
N ALA A 161 22.94 -16.31 13.99
CA ALA A 161 24.08 -16.69 14.81
C ALA A 161 23.92 -18.08 15.43
N THR A 162 22.68 -18.49 15.71
CA THR A 162 22.36 -19.83 16.22
C THR A 162 21.21 -20.45 15.44
N PHE A 163 21.14 -21.78 15.48
CA PHE A 163 20.08 -22.54 14.86
C PHE A 163 19.66 -23.75 15.71
N TRP A 164 18.39 -24.11 15.58
CA TRP A 164 17.85 -25.38 16.02
C TRP A 164 17.01 -25.99 14.90
N LEU A 165 17.45 -27.14 14.39
CA LEU A 165 16.74 -27.91 13.37
C LEU A 165 16.01 -29.07 14.04
N THR A 166 14.71 -29.18 13.83
CA THR A 166 13.88 -30.19 14.49
C THR A 166 12.75 -30.72 13.61
N THR A 167 12.32 -31.94 13.92
CA THR A 167 11.07 -32.56 13.46
C THR A 167 10.17 -32.95 14.65
N THR A 168 10.56 -32.57 15.87
CA THR A 168 9.83 -32.87 17.11
C THR A 168 9.63 -31.61 17.94
N THR A 169 8.66 -31.68 18.85
CA THR A 169 8.34 -30.59 19.76
C THR A 169 9.32 -30.56 20.94
N ALA A 170 9.58 -29.37 21.47
CA ALA A 170 10.35 -29.17 22.70
C ALA A 170 9.77 -27.98 23.47
N ALA A 171 9.73 -28.09 24.80
CA ALA A 171 9.36 -27.02 25.71
C ALA A 171 10.29 -27.06 26.93
N PRO A 172 11.05 -25.98 27.24
CA PRO A 172 11.16 -24.72 26.49
C PRO A 172 11.76 -24.89 25.08
N VAL A 173 11.56 -23.90 24.21
CA VAL A 173 12.07 -23.91 22.83
C VAL A 173 13.50 -23.35 22.81
N PRO A 174 14.52 -24.11 22.36
CA PRO A 174 15.89 -23.61 22.29
C PRO A 174 16.09 -22.70 21.07
N ILE A 175 17.04 -21.78 21.18
CA ILE A 175 17.66 -21.08 20.03
C ILE A 175 18.85 -21.88 19.47
N GLY A 176 19.24 -22.96 20.16
CA GLY A 176 20.03 -24.05 19.62
C GLY A 176 21.54 -23.86 19.74
N THR A 177 22.27 -24.16 18.67
CA THR A 177 23.75 -24.14 18.65
C THR A 177 24.28 -23.10 17.65
N ALA A 178 25.55 -22.73 17.79
CA ALA A 178 26.19 -21.74 16.94
C ALA A 178 26.22 -22.16 15.45
N ILE A 179 26.05 -21.21 14.53
CA ILE A 179 26.23 -21.47 13.10
C ILE A 179 27.70 -21.39 12.69
N GLY A 180 28.19 -22.38 11.94
CA GLY A 180 29.56 -22.42 11.43
C GLY A 180 30.61 -22.09 12.50
N ALA A 181 31.59 -21.26 12.16
CA ALA A 181 32.62 -20.79 13.10
C ALA A 181 32.19 -19.62 14.04
N THR A 182 30.90 -19.47 14.32
CA THR A 182 30.40 -18.44 15.25
C THR A 182 30.79 -18.79 16.69
N LYS A 183 31.24 -17.79 17.45
CA LYS A 183 31.51 -17.94 18.89
C LYS A 183 30.36 -17.35 19.70
N LEU A 184 29.93 -18.07 20.72
CA LEU A 184 28.89 -17.64 21.66
C LEU A 184 29.49 -17.59 23.06
N ARG A 185 29.19 -16.53 23.82
CA ARG A 185 29.58 -16.40 25.22
C ARG A 185 28.41 -15.87 26.03
N LEU A 186 28.24 -16.42 27.24
CA LEU A 186 27.38 -15.83 28.25
C LEU A 186 28.24 -15.06 29.22
N VAL A 187 27.86 -13.81 29.50
CA VAL A 187 28.62 -12.90 30.35
C VAL A 187 27.75 -12.44 31.51
N ASP A 188 28.27 -12.47 32.73
CA ASP A 188 27.57 -11.95 33.91
C ASP A 188 27.58 -10.41 33.98
N ALA A 189 27.02 -9.85 35.05
CA ALA A 189 26.94 -8.40 35.22
C ALA A 189 28.31 -7.76 35.46
N GLU A 190 29.26 -8.54 35.99
CA GLU A 190 30.63 -8.18 36.30
C GLU A 190 31.56 -8.28 35.06
N GLY A 191 31.07 -8.85 33.96
CA GLY A 191 31.81 -9.00 32.71
C GLY A 191 32.59 -10.31 32.60
N ALA A 192 32.40 -11.26 33.51
CA ALA A 192 33.04 -12.57 33.49
C ALA A 192 32.22 -13.60 32.69
N GLU A 193 32.93 -14.58 32.12
CA GLU A 193 32.32 -15.62 31.28
C GLU A 193 31.64 -16.69 32.17
N ILE A 194 30.37 -16.97 31.86
CA ILE A 194 29.58 -17.99 32.52
C ILE A 194 29.76 -19.32 31.76
N ALA A 195 30.33 -20.31 32.45
CA ALA A 195 30.58 -21.65 31.90
C ALA A 195 29.65 -22.74 32.47
N SER A 196 28.85 -22.43 33.50
CA SER A 196 27.91 -23.37 34.11
C SER A 196 26.57 -23.40 33.38
N ASP A 197 26.07 -24.61 33.13
CA ASP A 197 24.69 -24.82 32.66
C ASP A 197 23.68 -24.20 33.64
N GLU A 198 22.50 -23.86 33.13
CA GLU A 198 21.37 -23.21 33.83
C GLU A 198 21.66 -21.81 34.40
N THR A 199 22.88 -21.29 34.22
CA THR A 199 23.24 -19.95 34.68
C THR A 199 22.97 -18.92 33.59
N ARG A 200 22.20 -17.88 33.93
CA ARG A 200 21.76 -16.84 33.00
C ARG A 200 22.80 -15.75 32.85
N GLY A 201 23.11 -15.37 31.62
CA GLY A 201 24.04 -14.30 31.27
C GLY A 201 23.63 -13.52 30.03
N GLU A 202 24.20 -12.34 29.83
CA GLU A 202 24.07 -11.60 28.57
C GLU A 202 24.81 -12.35 27.45
N LEU A 203 24.14 -12.53 26.31
CA LEU A 203 24.68 -13.23 25.16
C LEU A 203 25.58 -12.31 24.33
N TYR A 204 26.83 -12.75 24.15
CA TYR A 204 27.84 -12.10 23.33
C TYR A 204 28.13 -13.00 22.13
N ILE A 205 28.16 -12.39 20.95
CA ILE A 205 28.41 -13.11 19.69
C ILE A 205 29.74 -12.64 19.11
N GLY A 206 30.59 -13.58 18.69
CA GLY A 206 31.93 -13.32 18.19
C GLY A 206 32.23 -14.07 16.90
N GLY A 207 33.32 -13.67 16.24
CA GLY A 207 33.86 -14.36 15.07
C GLY A 207 33.35 -13.84 13.71
N PRO A 208 33.26 -14.71 12.69
CA PRO A 208 32.95 -14.33 11.32
C PRO A 208 31.60 -13.63 11.05
N PRO A 209 30.49 -13.88 11.79
CA PRO A 209 29.20 -13.27 11.44
C PRO A 209 29.13 -11.76 11.74
N LEU A 210 30.13 -11.20 12.42
CA LEU A 210 30.12 -9.79 12.84
C LEU A 210 30.09 -8.82 11.65
N ALA A 211 29.13 -7.90 11.69
CA ALA A 211 29.10 -6.73 10.82
C ALA A 211 30.31 -5.82 11.07
N ARG A 212 30.64 -4.96 10.11
CA ARG A 212 31.74 -3.99 10.28
C ARG A 212 31.45 -2.98 11.39
N GLY A 213 30.19 -2.69 11.65
CA GLY A 213 29.74 -1.72 12.64
C GLY A 213 28.59 -0.89 12.09
N TYR A 214 28.35 0.26 12.72
CA TYR A 214 27.33 1.21 12.29
C TYR A 214 27.93 2.30 11.38
N VAL A 215 27.10 2.86 10.47
CA VAL A 215 27.52 3.92 9.53
C VAL A 215 28.01 5.18 10.23
N ASN A 216 27.42 5.53 11.37
CA ASN A 216 27.80 6.72 12.14
C ASN A 216 28.11 6.33 13.60
N PRO A 217 29.32 5.82 13.89
CA PRO A 217 29.65 5.24 15.19
C PRO A 217 29.79 6.29 16.31
N TYR A 218 29.89 7.58 15.98
CA TYR A 218 30.10 8.68 16.94
C TYR A 218 28.84 9.53 17.18
N ASP A 219 27.67 9.09 16.70
CA ASP A 219 26.42 9.79 17.01
C ASP A 219 26.11 9.63 18.51
N TYR A 220 26.47 10.65 19.29
CA TYR A 220 26.30 10.77 20.74
C TYR A 220 24.83 10.66 21.19
N ARG A 221 23.87 10.77 20.25
CA ARG A 221 22.43 10.61 20.50
C ARG A 221 21.99 9.14 20.50
N CYS A 222 22.87 8.23 20.08
CA CYS A 222 22.64 6.79 20.12
C CYS A 222 23.48 6.16 21.24
N HIS A 223 22.89 5.86 22.40
CA HIS A 223 23.51 5.12 23.51
C HIS A 223 24.01 3.70 23.17
N LEU A 224 23.95 3.29 21.89
CA LEU A 224 24.21 1.95 21.38
C LEU A 224 25.43 1.88 20.44
N SER A 225 26.14 3.00 20.23
CA SER A 225 27.44 3.05 19.53
C SER A 225 28.51 2.14 20.16
N HIS A 226 28.29 1.65 21.39
CA HIS A 226 29.22 0.79 22.14
C HIS A 226 28.86 -0.71 22.19
N ARG A 227 27.95 -1.20 21.33
CA ARG A 227 27.56 -2.63 21.33
C ARG A 227 28.61 -3.57 20.75
N PHE A 228 29.54 -3.07 19.95
CA PHE A 228 30.73 -3.83 19.54
C PHE A 228 31.87 -3.53 20.51
N CYS A 229 32.42 -4.56 21.14
CA CYS A 229 33.50 -4.43 22.11
C CYS A 229 34.65 -5.40 21.82
N MET A 230 35.82 -5.09 22.38
CA MET A 230 36.95 -6.01 22.43
C MET A 230 36.97 -6.71 23.79
N LEU A 231 37.01 -8.03 23.80
CA LEU A 231 37.15 -8.86 25.01
C LEU A 231 38.24 -9.89 24.75
N HIS A 232 39.29 -9.89 25.58
CA HIS A 232 40.47 -10.74 25.44
C HIS A 232 41.12 -10.69 24.04
N GLY A 233 41.22 -9.49 23.45
CA GLY A 233 41.81 -9.31 22.11
C GLY A 233 40.92 -9.74 20.94
N GLU A 234 39.72 -10.25 21.21
CA GLU A 234 38.74 -10.62 20.19
C GLU A 234 37.57 -9.64 20.14
N ARG A 235 36.97 -9.48 18.95
CA ARG A 235 35.81 -8.60 18.76
C ARG A 235 34.51 -9.36 19.04
N TRP A 236 33.62 -8.72 19.78
CA TRP A 236 32.32 -9.25 20.19
C TRP A 236 31.21 -8.23 19.94
N PHE A 237 30.00 -8.73 19.73
CA PHE A 237 28.77 -7.97 19.71
C PHE A 237 27.91 -8.34 20.92
N LYS A 238 27.56 -7.33 21.72
CA LYS A 238 26.66 -7.45 22.87
C LYS A 238 25.21 -7.41 22.39
N THR A 239 24.49 -8.52 22.47
CA THR A 239 23.11 -8.59 21.95
C THR A 239 22.13 -7.83 22.85
N GLY A 240 22.42 -7.70 24.14
CA GLY A 240 21.46 -7.24 25.15
C GLY A 240 20.40 -8.27 25.50
N ASP A 241 20.52 -9.49 25.01
CA ASP A 241 19.62 -10.59 25.33
C ASP A 241 20.25 -11.50 26.39
N VAL A 242 19.43 -12.01 27.31
CA VAL A 242 19.83 -12.95 28.36
C VAL A 242 19.51 -14.36 27.91
N ALA A 243 20.49 -15.26 28.07
CA ALA A 243 20.35 -16.66 27.71
C ALA A 243 21.05 -17.56 28.74
N TYR A 244 20.81 -18.86 28.67
CA TYR A 244 21.47 -19.89 29.47
C TYR A 244 21.68 -21.17 28.64
N TRP A 245 22.68 -21.95 29.02
CA TRP A 245 22.94 -23.26 28.45
C TRP A 245 22.18 -24.34 29.20
N SER A 246 21.63 -25.32 28.48
CA SER A 246 21.10 -26.54 29.06
C SER A 246 21.28 -27.68 28.08
N ASN A 247 21.94 -28.77 28.51
CA ASN A 247 22.20 -29.95 27.68
C ASN A 247 22.86 -29.62 26.33
N GLY A 248 23.80 -28.65 26.33
CA GLY A 248 24.50 -28.22 25.11
C GLY A 248 23.66 -27.39 24.13
N LEU A 249 22.42 -27.03 24.48
CA LEU A 249 21.57 -26.12 23.71
C LEU A 249 21.43 -24.77 24.42
N LEU A 250 21.37 -23.70 23.65
CA LEU A 250 21.18 -22.36 24.17
C LEU A 250 19.69 -22.01 24.22
N PHE A 251 19.25 -21.45 25.34
CA PHE A 251 17.87 -21.01 25.58
C PHE A 251 17.83 -19.51 25.87
N LEU A 252 16.86 -18.83 25.27
CA LEU A 252 16.67 -17.38 25.41
C LEU A 252 15.70 -17.07 26.56
N CYS A 253 16.06 -16.14 27.44
CA CYS A 253 15.21 -15.69 28.56
C CYS A 253 14.49 -14.35 28.29
N GLY A 254 15.06 -13.47 27.46
CA GLY A 254 14.57 -12.10 27.26
C GLY A 254 15.71 -11.10 27.15
N ARG A 255 15.51 -9.83 27.53
CA ARG A 255 16.54 -8.77 27.47
C ARG A 255 17.13 -8.41 28.85
N SER A 256 18.41 -8.07 28.88
CA SER A 256 19.21 -7.81 30.09
C SER A 256 18.90 -6.46 30.76
N HIS A 257 18.50 -5.45 29.99
CA HIS A 257 18.16 -4.14 30.54
C HIS A 257 16.70 -4.09 30.99
N GLY A 258 16.55 -4.18 32.31
CA GLY A 258 15.30 -4.31 33.05
C GLY A 258 14.18 -3.35 32.64
N GLY A 259 12.97 -3.89 32.70
CA GLY A 259 11.72 -3.18 32.46
C GLY A 259 11.18 -3.34 31.04
N TYR A 260 12.01 -3.60 30.03
CA TYR A 260 11.53 -3.70 28.64
C TYR A 260 11.02 -5.10 28.27
N VAL A 261 9.71 -5.23 28.05
CA VAL A 261 9.04 -6.43 27.52
C VAL A 261 8.39 -6.10 26.17
N LYS A 262 8.28 -7.07 25.26
CA LYS A 262 7.48 -6.88 24.04
C LYS A 262 6.04 -7.32 24.31
N VAL A 263 5.11 -6.36 24.34
CA VAL A 263 3.66 -6.62 24.44
C VAL A 263 3.05 -6.33 23.08
N SER A 264 2.37 -7.31 22.48
CA SER A 264 1.73 -7.15 21.16
C SER A 264 2.66 -6.61 20.05
N GLY A 265 3.95 -7.01 20.08
CA GLY A 265 4.97 -6.54 19.13
C GLY A 265 5.62 -5.18 19.47
N VAL A 266 5.08 -4.44 20.45
CA VAL A 266 5.61 -3.15 20.90
C VAL A 266 6.56 -3.34 22.08
N GLN A 267 7.73 -2.69 22.06
CA GLN A 267 8.67 -2.73 23.19
C GLN A 267 8.21 -1.76 24.28
N VAL A 268 7.92 -2.27 25.47
CA VAL A 268 7.27 -1.58 26.59
C VAL A 268 8.16 -1.59 27.83
N HIS A 269 8.41 -0.43 28.44
CA HIS A 269 9.05 -0.38 29.76
C HIS A 269 8.02 -0.48 30.89
N VAL A 270 7.82 -1.67 31.47
CA VAL A 270 6.83 -1.96 32.52
C VAL A 270 6.94 -0.99 33.70
N ALA A 271 8.16 -0.71 34.16
CA ALA A 271 8.38 0.21 35.29
C ALA A 271 8.02 1.67 34.97
N ALA A 272 8.07 2.09 33.69
CA ALA A 272 7.65 3.44 33.32
C ALA A 272 6.12 3.57 33.38
N ILE A 273 5.39 2.53 32.97
CA ILE A 273 3.92 2.50 33.07
C ILE A 273 3.50 2.42 34.53
N GLU A 274 4.17 1.59 35.34
CA GLU A 274 3.93 1.52 36.78
C GLU A 274 4.13 2.89 37.45
N THR A 275 5.18 3.62 37.06
CA THR A 275 5.44 4.96 37.58
C THR A 275 4.32 5.94 37.21
N THR A 276 3.85 5.93 35.96
CA THR A 276 2.72 6.77 35.51
C THR A 276 1.43 6.47 36.30
N VAL A 277 1.12 5.18 36.49
CA VAL A 277 -0.04 4.74 37.29
C VAL A 277 0.08 5.21 38.74
N ARG A 278 1.25 5.04 39.36
CA ARG A 278 1.50 5.49 40.74
C ARG A 278 1.40 7.01 40.88
N MET A 279 1.89 7.78 39.89
CA MET A 279 1.77 9.24 39.91
C MET A 279 0.31 9.69 39.84
N TYR A 280 -0.50 9.09 38.96
CA TYR A 280 -1.94 9.38 38.88
C TYR A 280 -2.63 9.08 40.22
N LEU A 281 -2.43 7.88 40.77
CA LEU A 281 -3.06 7.47 42.02
C LEU A 281 -2.61 8.30 43.24
N SER A 282 -1.37 8.82 43.23
CA SER A 282 -0.85 9.67 44.32
C SER A 282 -1.58 11.02 44.46
N GLN A 283 -2.27 11.49 43.41
CA GLN A 283 -3.07 12.71 43.43
C GLN A 283 -4.30 12.60 44.35
N HIS A 284 -4.69 11.37 44.71
CA HIS A 284 -5.83 11.09 45.58
C HIS A 284 -5.48 10.99 47.08
N HIS A 285 -4.29 11.46 47.49
CA HIS A 285 -3.82 11.55 48.90
C HIS A 285 -3.97 10.27 49.74
N ARG A 286 -3.90 9.08 49.12
CA ARG A 286 -3.97 7.76 49.77
C ARG A 286 -2.88 6.81 49.25
N LYS A 287 -2.57 5.78 50.04
CA LYS A 287 -1.57 4.74 49.68
C LYS A 287 -2.24 3.61 48.89
N TRP A 288 -2.01 3.58 47.58
CA TRP A 288 -2.54 2.54 46.69
C TRP A 288 -1.54 1.40 46.48
N LYS A 289 -2.02 0.16 46.45
CA LYS A 289 -1.24 -1.02 46.03
C LYS A 289 -1.35 -1.18 44.52
N VAL A 290 -0.21 -1.26 43.82
CA VAL A 290 -0.13 -1.36 42.37
C VAL A 290 0.85 -2.47 42.00
N ALA A 291 0.44 -3.36 41.10
CA ALA A 291 1.25 -4.45 40.56
C ALA A 291 0.99 -4.57 39.06
N LEU A 292 2.05 -4.71 38.27
CA LEU A 292 1.96 -4.86 36.82
C LEU A 292 2.60 -6.18 36.41
N ALA A 293 1.91 -6.94 35.57
CA ALA A 293 2.48 -8.12 34.95
C ALA A 293 2.06 -8.20 33.47
N PRO A 294 3.00 -8.53 32.58
CA PRO A 294 2.64 -8.86 31.22
C PRO A 294 2.01 -10.27 31.19
N VAL A 295 0.90 -10.41 30.47
CA VAL A 295 0.10 -11.63 30.41
C VAL A 295 0.00 -12.10 28.95
N ALA A 296 0.23 -13.39 28.76
CA ALA A 296 -0.01 -14.08 27.49
C ALA A 296 -1.46 -14.60 27.48
N SER A 297 -2.18 -14.44 26.37
CA SER A 297 -3.44 -15.17 26.18
C SER A 297 -3.13 -16.61 25.75
N SER A 298 -4.01 -17.55 26.08
CA SER A 298 -3.86 -18.98 25.73
C SER A 298 -3.89 -19.26 24.22
N GLU A 299 -4.26 -18.26 23.41
CA GLU A 299 -4.34 -18.32 21.95
C GLU A 299 -3.53 -17.15 21.31
N GLY A 300 -2.63 -16.54 22.08
CA GLY A 300 -1.90 -15.31 21.77
C GLY A 300 -0.85 -15.43 20.66
N TRP A 301 -0.51 -14.30 20.07
CA TRP A 301 0.44 -14.20 18.94
C TRP A 301 1.85 -13.82 19.39
N HIS A 302 1.97 -13.36 20.64
CA HIS A 302 3.19 -12.82 21.21
C HIS A 302 3.44 -13.42 22.60
N GLN A 303 4.69 -13.33 23.07
CA GLN A 303 5.07 -13.74 24.43
C GLN A 303 4.16 -13.10 25.50
N TYR A 304 3.67 -11.88 25.23
CA TYR A 304 2.67 -11.19 26.04
C TYR A 304 1.75 -10.39 25.11
N ASP A 305 0.44 -10.52 25.26
CA ASP A 305 -0.56 -9.80 24.46
C ASP A 305 -1.04 -8.53 25.16
N THR A 306 -1.00 -8.53 26.50
CA THR A 306 -1.55 -7.46 27.33
C THR A 306 -0.66 -7.24 28.55
N LEU A 307 -0.50 -5.99 28.96
CA LEU A 307 0.05 -5.61 30.25
C LEU A 307 -1.11 -5.39 31.23
N VAL A 308 -1.22 -6.22 32.26
CA VAL A 308 -2.27 -6.08 33.26
C VAL A 308 -1.77 -5.21 34.41
N VAL A 309 -2.54 -4.18 34.75
CA VAL A 309 -2.34 -3.30 35.90
C VAL A 309 -3.38 -3.67 36.95
N CYS A 310 -2.94 -4.24 38.08
CA CYS A 310 -3.79 -4.50 39.23
C CYS A 310 -3.70 -3.35 40.22
N VAL A 311 -4.85 -2.79 40.62
CA VAL A 311 -4.97 -1.78 41.67
C VAL A 311 -5.73 -2.37 42.85
N GLY A 312 -5.11 -2.41 44.03
CA GLY A 312 -5.76 -2.89 45.25
C GLY A 312 -6.76 -1.87 45.79
N MET A 313 -7.97 -2.32 46.10
CA MET A 313 -9.04 -1.49 46.67
C MET A 313 -9.45 -2.00 48.05
N ASP A 314 -9.61 -1.10 49.02
CA ASP A 314 -10.25 -1.38 50.30
C ASP A 314 -11.79 -1.14 50.18
N GLU A 315 -12.57 -1.59 51.16
CA GLU A 315 -14.03 -1.37 51.16
C GLU A 315 -14.38 0.12 51.14
N GLY A 316 -15.11 0.56 50.11
CA GLY A 316 -15.53 1.95 49.91
C GLY A 316 -14.65 2.76 48.95
N ASP A 317 -13.58 2.17 48.39
CA ASP A 317 -12.75 2.81 47.37
C ASP A 317 -13.40 2.78 45.98
N ASN A 318 -13.20 3.85 45.21
CA ASN A 318 -13.57 3.92 43.81
C ASN A 318 -12.41 4.53 43.00
N VAL A 319 -11.91 3.78 42.01
CA VAL A 319 -10.88 4.25 41.08
C VAL A 319 -11.54 4.51 39.74
N ASP A 320 -11.39 5.73 39.23
CA ASP A 320 -11.81 6.08 37.87
C ASP A 320 -10.86 5.43 36.87
N VAL A 321 -11.25 4.25 36.38
CA VAL A 321 -10.46 3.44 35.44
C VAL A 321 -10.26 4.18 34.12
N ASP A 322 -11.26 4.93 33.65
CA ASP A 322 -11.21 5.65 32.39
C ASP A 322 -10.20 6.81 32.46
N ALA A 323 -10.22 7.58 33.55
CA ALA A 323 -9.27 8.65 33.77
C ALA A 323 -7.82 8.14 33.99
N LEU A 324 -7.65 6.97 34.62
CA LEU A 324 -6.34 6.32 34.73
C LEU A 324 -5.81 5.84 33.36
N CYS A 325 -6.67 5.23 32.54
CA CYS A 325 -6.32 4.82 31.18
C CYS A 325 -5.91 6.02 30.32
N HIS A 326 -6.63 7.14 30.38
CA HIS A 326 -6.25 8.39 29.70
C HIS A 326 -4.91 8.95 30.19
N ALA A 327 -4.61 8.83 31.49
CA ALA A 327 -3.33 9.26 32.05
C ALA A 327 -2.16 8.42 31.52
N VAL A 328 -2.36 7.11 31.34
CA VAL A 328 -1.39 6.21 30.71
C VAL A 328 -1.26 6.51 29.22
N GLU A 329 -2.36 6.74 28.51
CA GLU A 329 -2.39 7.07 27.07
C GLU A 329 -1.64 8.36 26.74
N ARG A 330 -1.82 9.40 27.55
CA ARG A 330 -1.12 10.69 27.37
C ARG A 330 0.41 10.55 27.44
N VAL A 331 0.92 9.60 28.22
CA VAL A 331 2.37 9.42 28.46
C VAL A 331 2.93 8.27 27.62
N HIS A 332 2.13 7.24 27.34
CA HIS A 332 2.49 6.01 26.62
C HIS A 332 1.47 5.65 25.51
N PRO A 333 1.27 6.51 24.49
CA PRO A 333 0.17 6.38 23.52
C PRO A 333 0.25 5.11 22.66
N ARG A 334 1.46 4.58 22.45
CA ARG A 334 1.68 3.31 21.70
C ARG A 334 1.45 2.05 22.52
N VAL A 335 1.22 2.17 23.82
CA VAL A 335 1.11 1.03 24.75
C VAL A 335 -0.21 1.03 25.50
N ALA A 336 -0.88 2.17 25.67
CA ALA A 336 -2.14 2.28 26.40
C ALA A 336 -3.24 1.33 25.91
N MET A 337 -3.32 1.10 24.60
CA MET A 337 -4.22 0.11 23.98
C MET A 337 -3.94 -1.35 24.38
N HIS A 338 -2.79 -1.63 24.99
CA HIS A 338 -2.37 -2.93 25.49
C HIS A 338 -2.32 -2.99 27.02
N VAL A 339 -2.82 -1.97 27.73
CA VAL A 339 -2.86 -1.91 29.20
C VAL A 339 -4.28 -2.19 29.68
N LEU A 340 -4.46 -3.28 30.44
CA LEU A 340 -5.73 -3.61 31.08
C LEU A 340 -5.67 -3.29 32.58
N THR A 341 -6.42 -2.30 33.02
CA THR A 341 -6.53 -1.95 34.45
C THR A 341 -7.65 -2.75 35.11
N VAL A 342 -7.33 -3.45 36.20
CA VAL A 342 -8.31 -4.20 36.97
C VAL A 342 -8.27 -3.79 38.45
N PRO A 343 -9.36 -3.19 38.96
CA PRO A 343 -9.54 -3.00 40.39
C PRO A 343 -9.83 -4.35 41.07
N ILE A 344 -9.09 -4.69 42.11
CA ILE A 344 -9.21 -5.98 42.80
C ILE A 344 -9.34 -5.81 44.32
N ALA A 345 -10.33 -6.49 44.90
CA ALA A 345 -10.57 -6.52 46.35
C ALA A 345 -9.55 -7.41 47.11
N ARG A 346 -8.98 -8.41 46.42
CA ARG A 346 -7.92 -9.28 46.98
C ARG A 346 -6.66 -9.12 46.15
N PHE A 347 -5.74 -8.29 46.63
CA PHE A 347 -4.49 -7.97 45.94
C PHE A 347 -3.50 -9.15 45.98
N PRO A 348 -2.80 -9.49 44.89
CA PRO A 348 -1.84 -10.59 44.87
C PRO A 348 -0.61 -10.18 45.69
N GLU A 349 -0.34 -10.92 46.75
CA GLU A 349 0.74 -10.66 47.69
C GLU A 349 1.59 -11.92 47.92
N THR A 350 2.88 -11.71 48.12
CA THR A 350 3.80 -12.73 48.64
C THR A 350 3.50 -12.97 50.12
N SER A 351 4.02 -14.05 50.69
CA SER A 351 3.97 -14.32 52.15
C SER A 351 4.59 -13.20 53.01
N SER A 352 5.33 -12.27 52.39
CA SER A 352 5.91 -11.08 53.03
C SER A 352 5.03 -9.81 52.98
N GLY A 353 3.83 -9.88 52.41
CA GLY A 353 2.91 -8.74 52.28
C GLY A 353 3.27 -7.74 51.16
N LYS A 354 4.25 -8.08 50.31
CA LYS A 354 4.61 -7.31 49.10
C LYS A 354 3.82 -7.80 47.90
N ALA A 355 3.51 -6.89 46.97
CA ALA A 355 2.91 -7.19 45.67
C ALA A 355 3.60 -8.37 44.99
N ASP A 356 2.83 -9.34 44.49
CA ASP A 356 3.33 -10.50 43.75
C ASP A 356 2.82 -10.50 42.30
N PRO A 357 3.56 -9.87 41.37
CA PRO A 357 3.19 -9.85 39.95
C PRO A 357 3.17 -11.25 39.31
N SER A 358 3.83 -12.25 39.90
CA SER A 358 3.90 -13.60 39.32
C SER A 358 2.58 -14.38 39.42
N GLN A 359 1.69 -13.98 40.33
CA GLN A 359 0.35 -14.57 40.49
C GLN A 359 -0.68 -13.99 39.52
N ILE A 360 -0.40 -12.83 38.91
CA ILE A 360 -1.32 -12.14 38.00
C ILE A 360 -1.63 -12.99 36.76
N PRO A 361 -0.67 -13.60 36.04
CA PRO A 361 -0.99 -14.43 34.87
C PRO A 361 -2.00 -15.56 35.14
N ALA A 362 -1.91 -16.22 36.31
CA ALA A 362 -2.83 -17.31 36.68
C ALA A 362 -4.26 -16.83 36.93
N LEU A 363 -4.45 -15.60 37.42
CA LEU A 363 -5.77 -14.98 37.60
C LEU A 363 -6.46 -14.68 36.26
N PHE A 364 -5.70 -14.59 35.17
CA PHE A 364 -6.18 -14.20 33.83
C PHE A 364 -6.19 -15.33 32.79
N ALA A 365 -5.63 -16.50 33.10
CA ALA A 365 -5.49 -17.64 32.18
C ALA A 365 -6.81 -18.28 31.67
N LEU A 366 -7.98 -17.84 32.17
CA LEU A 366 -9.30 -18.40 31.83
C LEU A 366 -10.08 -17.65 30.74
N ARG A 367 -9.49 -16.67 30.04
CA ARG A 367 -10.18 -15.92 28.97
C ARG A 367 -9.58 -16.19 27.58
N SER A 368 -10.15 -17.18 26.90
CA SER A 368 -9.95 -17.45 25.46
C SER A 368 -10.35 -16.26 24.60
N LEU A 369 -9.63 -15.95 23.49
CA LEU A 369 -9.79 -14.85 22.51
C LEU A 369 -10.50 -13.58 23.02
N PRO A 370 -9.98 -12.36 22.78
CA PRO A 370 -10.74 -11.16 23.11
C PRO A 370 -12.16 -11.27 22.54
N SER A 371 -13.16 -11.26 23.42
CA SER A 371 -14.53 -11.69 23.12
C SER A 371 -15.18 -10.88 21.98
N TRP A 372 -14.60 -9.73 21.70
CA TRP A 372 -14.92 -8.83 20.61
C TRP A 372 -14.50 -9.32 19.21
N LEU A 373 -13.37 -10.02 19.09
CA LEU A 373 -12.91 -10.59 17.80
C LEU A 373 -13.80 -11.76 17.37
N ARG A 374 -14.30 -12.56 18.33
CA ARG A 374 -15.32 -13.60 18.09
C ARG A 374 -16.68 -13.00 17.72
N ALA A 375 -17.03 -11.84 18.27
CA ALA A 375 -18.28 -11.14 17.94
C ALA A 375 -18.31 -10.58 16.50
N LEU A 376 -17.14 -10.41 15.86
CA LEU A 376 -16.99 -9.95 14.47
C LEU A 376 -17.07 -11.09 13.43
N LEU A 377 -16.98 -12.36 13.83
CA LEU A 377 -16.99 -13.53 12.94
C LEU A 377 -18.37 -14.22 12.94
N PRO A 378 -19.03 -14.48 11.78
CA PRO A 378 -20.46 -14.84 11.75
C PRO A 378 -20.84 -16.26 12.17
N ARG A 379 -20.01 -16.99 12.95
CA ARG A 379 -20.24 -18.42 13.24
C ARG A 379 -19.90 -18.84 14.68
N THR A 380 -20.49 -18.19 15.68
CA THR A 380 -20.62 -18.81 17.01
C THR A 380 -22.00 -18.50 17.59
N ARG A 381 -22.91 -19.49 17.50
CA ARG A 381 -24.13 -19.49 18.32
C ARG A 381 -23.72 -19.80 19.75
N GLY A 382 -24.06 -18.91 20.68
CA GLY A 382 -24.00 -19.16 22.12
C GLY A 382 -22.70 -18.73 22.78
N LEU A 383 -22.55 -17.43 23.05
CA LEU A 383 -21.79 -16.88 24.18
C LEU A 383 -22.25 -15.42 24.37
N ALA A 384 -22.44 -15.03 25.63
CA ALA A 384 -23.09 -13.78 26.01
C ALA A 384 -22.38 -12.54 25.43
N SER A 385 -23.20 -11.61 24.94
CA SER A 385 -22.81 -10.35 24.34
C SER A 385 -21.86 -9.54 25.20
N THR A 386 -20.60 -9.41 24.79
CA THR A 386 -19.79 -8.24 25.14
C THR A 386 -20.20 -7.13 24.15
N ARG A 387 -20.87 -6.09 24.66
CA ARG A 387 -21.24 -4.93 23.85
C ARG A 387 -19.94 -4.17 23.53
N LEU A 388 -19.47 -4.30 22.30
CA LEU A 388 -18.49 -3.38 21.73
C LEU A 388 -19.14 -2.03 21.52
N ASP A 389 -18.43 -0.96 21.85
CA ASP A 389 -18.85 0.38 21.48
C ASP A 389 -18.81 0.49 19.93
N PRO A 390 -19.93 0.80 19.27
CA PRO A 390 -19.99 0.87 17.81
C PRO A 390 -19.10 1.96 17.21
N SER A 391 -18.75 2.99 17.99
CA SER A 391 -17.98 4.16 17.54
C SER A 391 -16.47 3.96 17.58
N THR A 392 -15.98 2.92 18.25
CA THR A 392 -14.54 2.64 18.36
C THR A 392 -13.99 2.20 17.02
N THR A 393 -12.88 2.81 16.60
CA THR A 393 -12.16 2.39 15.40
C THR A 393 -11.48 1.03 15.61
N LEU A 394 -11.30 0.29 14.53
CA LEU A 394 -10.63 -1.02 14.54
C LEU A 394 -9.17 -0.91 15.03
N THR A 395 -8.53 0.25 14.84
CA THR A 395 -7.20 0.56 15.40
C THR A 395 -7.25 0.86 16.91
N GLU A 396 -8.26 1.58 17.40
CA GLU A 396 -8.50 1.79 18.83
C GLU A 396 -8.85 0.49 19.58
N LEU A 397 -9.46 -0.48 18.90
CA LEU A 397 -9.66 -1.84 19.42
C LEU A 397 -8.39 -2.70 19.48
N GLY A 398 -7.26 -2.19 19.00
CA GLY A 398 -5.99 -2.89 19.05
C GLY A 398 -5.77 -3.91 17.93
N LEU A 399 -6.46 -3.80 16.78
CA LEU A 399 -6.09 -4.60 15.61
C LEU A 399 -4.71 -4.18 15.10
N ASN A 400 -3.71 -5.02 15.34
CA ASN A 400 -2.42 -4.93 14.65
C ASN A 400 -2.57 -5.36 13.17
N SER A 401 -1.53 -5.14 12.36
CA SER A 401 -1.53 -5.49 10.94
C SER A 401 -1.91 -6.97 10.68
N MET A 402 -1.63 -7.87 11.61
CA MET A 402 -1.96 -9.30 11.48
C MET A 402 -3.44 -9.59 11.76
N ALA A 403 -4.02 -8.99 12.79
CA ALA A 403 -5.45 -9.09 13.05
C ALA A 403 -6.26 -8.49 11.89
N MET A 404 -5.78 -7.38 11.30
CA MET A 404 -6.37 -6.81 10.09
C MET A 404 -6.37 -7.81 8.93
N ALA A 405 -5.28 -8.57 8.76
CA ALA A 405 -5.19 -9.62 7.73
C ALA A 405 -6.27 -10.70 7.87
N ILE A 406 -6.56 -11.13 9.11
CA ILE A 406 -7.58 -12.15 9.38
C ILE A 406 -8.97 -11.60 9.07
N VAL A 407 -9.25 -10.36 9.47
CA VAL A 407 -10.53 -9.70 9.15
C VAL A 407 -10.68 -9.56 7.63
N LEU A 408 -9.65 -9.08 6.95
CA LEU A 408 -9.61 -8.96 5.48
C LEU A 408 -9.82 -10.33 4.79
N HIS A 409 -9.11 -11.36 5.24
CA HIS A 409 -9.28 -12.72 4.71
C HIS A 409 -10.67 -13.29 4.96
N THR A 410 -11.25 -13.05 6.13
CA THR A 410 -12.61 -13.51 6.46
C THR A 410 -13.64 -12.77 5.59
N LEU A 411 -13.51 -11.45 5.46
CA LEU A 411 -14.36 -10.65 4.58
C LEU A 411 -14.25 -11.10 3.12
N GLN A 412 -13.05 -11.45 2.65
CA GLN A 412 -12.84 -11.96 1.31
C GLN A 412 -13.40 -13.37 1.12
N SER A 413 -13.12 -14.30 2.02
CA SER A 413 -13.51 -15.72 1.89
C SER A 413 -14.98 -16.00 2.19
N GLN A 414 -15.58 -15.29 3.15
CA GLN A 414 -16.95 -15.53 3.61
C GLN A 414 -17.96 -14.51 3.07
N HIS A 415 -17.51 -13.32 2.65
CA HIS A 415 -18.37 -12.24 2.18
C HIS A 415 -18.02 -11.72 0.77
N GLU A 416 -16.99 -12.29 0.12
CA GLU A 416 -16.47 -11.87 -1.19
C GLU A 416 -16.19 -10.36 -1.24
N MET A 417 -15.68 -9.81 -0.13
CA MET A 417 -15.34 -8.40 0.00
C MET A 417 -13.82 -8.25 -0.02
N THR A 418 -13.32 -7.40 -0.92
CA THR A 418 -11.89 -7.08 -0.98
C THR A 418 -11.73 -5.66 -0.46
N LEU A 419 -11.07 -5.51 0.68
CA LEU A 419 -10.73 -4.22 1.28
C LEU A 419 -9.20 -4.11 1.37
N ARG A 420 -8.69 -2.88 1.40
CA ARG A 420 -7.27 -2.62 1.68
C ARG A 420 -7.06 -2.46 3.19
N PRO A 421 -5.87 -2.81 3.72
CA PRO A 421 -5.55 -2.59 5.14
C PRO A 421 -5.80 -1.15 5.62
N ILE A 422 -5.53 -0.16 4.76
CA ILE A 422 -5.78 1.26 5.09
C ILE A 422 -7.27 1.59 5.20
N GLU A 423 -8.13 0.91 4.44
CA GLU A 423 -9.58 1.08 4.52
C GLU A 423 -10.15 0.46 5.79
N LEU A 424 -9.46 -0.55 6.34
CA LEU A 424 -9.85 -1.21 7.59
C LEU A 424 -9.32 -0.48 8.83
N ALA A 425 -8.21 0.26 8.71
CA ALA A 425 -7.58 0.97 9.83
C ALA A 425 -8.44 2.10 10.41
N ASP A 426 -9.18 2.80 9.54
CA ASP A 426 -10.01 3.95 9.90
C ASP A 426 -11.50 3.58 10.09
N MET A 427 -11.88 2.32 9.90
CA MET A 427 -13.27 1.87 10.06
C MET A 427 -13.64 1.65 11.53
N THR A 428 -14.86 2.02 11.91
CA THR A 428 -15.43 1.68 13.22
C THR A 428 -16.05 0.28 13.24
N VAL A 429 -16.32 -0.24 14.44
CA VAL A 429 -17.10 -1.48 14.61
C VAL A 429 -18.46 -1.36 13.94
N ALA A 430 -19.12 -0.20 14.03
CA ALA A 430 -20.38 0.07 13.35
C ALA A 430 -20.23 0.02 11.82
N ASP A 431 -19.17 0.61 11.27
CA ASP A 431 -18.90 0.60 9.84
C ASP A 431 -18.68 -0.81 9.32
N LEU A 432 -17.86 -1.61 10.02
CA LEU A 432 -17.60 -3.00 9.67
C LEU A 432 -18.88 -3.85 9.77
N GLN A 433 -19.68 -3.67 10.82
CA GLN A 433 -20.97 -4.36 10.97
C GLN A 433 -21.98 -3.95 9.88
N ALA A 434 -22.07 -2.66 9.55
CA ALA A 434 -22.93 -2.15 8.48
C ALA A 434 -22.48 -2.66 7.10
N LEU A 435 -21.17 -2.77 6.88
CA LEU A 435 -20.56 -3.29 5.66
C LEU A 435 -20.90 -4.78 5.44
N VAL A 436 -20.79 -5.59 6.50
CA VAL A 436 -21.22 -7.01 6.49
C VAL A 436 -22.74 -7.15 6.36
N GLN A 437 -23.51 -6.24 6.96
CA GLN A 437 -24.98 -6.24 6.87
C GLN A 437 -25.52 -5.80 5.51
N ARG A 438 -24.82 -4.90 4.78
CA ARG A 438 -25.22 -4.41 3.44
C ARG A 438 -25.29 -5.51 2.37
N LYS A 439 -24.58 -6.64 2.56
CA LYS A 439 -24.62 -7.80 1.65
C LYS A 439 -25.51 -8.95 2.13
N ARG A 440 -26.12 -8.87 3.34
CA ARG A 440 -27.25 -9.77 3.66
C ARG A 440 -28.43 -9.30 2.80
N PRO A 441 -29.13 -10.20 2.08
CA PRO A 441 -30.27 -9.81 1.25
C PRO A 441 -31.37 -9.30 2.17
N ARG A 442 -31.38 -7.99 2.40
CA ARG A 442 -32.47 -7.30 3.06
C ARG A 442 -33.42 -6.93 1.95
N ALA A 443 -34.60 -7.56 1.96
CA ALA A 443 -35.70 -7.23 1.08
C ALA A 443 -35.86 -5.70 1.02
N MET A 444 -35.46 -5.11 -0.10
CA MET A 444 -35.67 -3.69 -0.36
C MET A 444 -36.96 -3.54 -1.16
N SER A 445 -37.75 -2.57 -0.69
CA SER A 445 -38.96 -2.07 -1.31
C SER A 445 -38.69 -1.56 -2.74
N PRO A 446 -39.70 -1.63 -3.62
CA PRO A 446 -39.54 -1.32 -5.03
C PRO A 446 -39.63 0.20 -5.26
N ALA A 447 -38.49 0.88 -5.42
CA ALA A 447 -38.44 2.16 -6.14
C ALA A 447 -37.05 2.38 -6.76
N ALA A 448 -37.05 2.52 -8.09
CA ALA A 448 -35.92 2.83 -8.98
C ALA A 448 -34.80 1.77 -9.10
N ALA A 449 -35.14 0.63 -9.72
CA ALA A 449 -34.16 -0.31 -10.25
C ALA A 449 -33.59 0.18 -11.59
N THR A 450 -32.35 0.63 -11.62
CA THR A 450 -31.57 0.85 -12.84
C THR A 450 -31.14 -0.52 -13.38
N LYS A 451 -31.57 -0.88 -14.59
CA LYS A 451 -31.29 -2.19 -15.19
C LYS A 451 -29.81 -2.33 -15.52
N ARG A 452 -29.15 -3.40 -15.05
CA ARG A 452 -27.82 -3.83 -15.54
C ARG A 452 -27.90 -4.08 -17.05
N ALA A 453 -27.00 -3.46 -17.82
CA ALA A 453 -26.96 -3.61 -19.27
C ALA A 453 -26.49 -5.01 -19.69
N ARG A 454 -27.04 -5.50 -20.81
CA ARG A 454 -26.66 -6.77 -21.43
C ARG A 454 -25.42 -6.52 -22.28
N VAL A 455 -24.24 -6.93 -21.80
CA VAL A 455 -22.97 -6.81 -22.53
C VAL A 455 -22.94 -7.84 -23.65
N THR A 456 -22.73 -7.39 -24.89
CA THR A 456 -22.63 -8.27 -26.06
C THR A 456 -21.19 -8.32 -26.54
N PRO A 457 -20.51 -9.48 -26.51
CA PRO A 457 -19.10 -9.59 -26.94
C PRO A 457 -18.98 -9.66 -28.47
N ARG A 458 -18.08 -8.85 -29.07
CA ARG A 458 -17.58 -9.01 -30.44
C ARG A 458 -16.05 -9.14 -30.39
N MET A 459 -15.47 -10.21 -30.97
CA MET A 459 -14.10 -10.66 -30.65
C MET A 459 -12.98 -10.37 -31.69
N GLU A 460 -13.19 -9.59 -32.75
CA GLU A 460 -12.14 -9.31 -33.74
C GLU A 460 -11.97 -7.82 -34.03
N ALA A 461 -11.37 -7.08 -33.08
CA ALA A 461 -11.19 -5.63 -33.20
C ALA A 461 -9.73 -5.17 -33.27
N VAL A 462 -8.70 -5.99 -33.08
CA VAL A 462 -7.31 -5.47 -32.98
C VAL A 462 -6.69 -5.26 -34.37
N ARG A 463 -6.32 -4.01 -34.72
CA ARG A 463 -5.57 -3.68 -35.95
C ARG A 463 -4.08 -3.98 -35.79
N TRP A 464 -3.47 -3.42 -34.76
CA TRP A 464 -2.06 -3.64 -34.44
C TRP A 464 -1.83 -3.49 -32.94
N ARG A 465 -0.69 -4.00 -32.46
CA ARG A 465 -0.27 -3.90 -31.05
C ARG A 465 1.22 -3.64 -30.94
N VAL A 466 1.60 -2.77 -30.02
CA VAL A 466 2.99 -2.48 -29.68
C VAL A 466 3.21 -2.82 -28.22
N ARG A 467 4.25 -3.62 -27.94
CA ARG A 467 4.58 -4.00 -26.57
C ARG A 467 5.51 -2.96 -25.95
N ALA A 468 5.06 -2.36 -24.85
CA ALA A 468 5.93 -1.65 -23.93
C ALA A 468 6.56 -2.66 -22.94
N HIS A 469 7.63 -2.29 -22.23
CA HIS A 469 8.22 -3.18 -21.23
C HIS A 469 7.51 -3.10 -19.87
N LYS A 470 6.67 -2.08 -19.69
CA LYS A 470 5.85 -1.80 -18.50
C LYS A 470 4.54 -1.13 -18.90
N CYS A 471 3.65 -1.00 -17.91
CA CYS A 471 2.33 -0.41 -18.05
C CYS A 471 2.33 1.01 -18.64
N ILE A 472 1.26 1.31 -19.38
CA ILE A 472 1.00 2.60 -20.01
C ILE A 472 -0.21 3.26 -19.32
N ASP A 473 0.08 4.20 -18.42
CA ASP A 473 -0.94 5.04 -17.77
C ASP A 473 -1.14 6.37 -18.51
N ALA A 474 -0.10 6.86 -19.19
CA ALA A 474 -0.18 8.05 -20.02
C ALA A 474 -1.16 7.82 -21.17
N SER A 475 -2.04 8.79 -21.43
CA SER A 475 -2.97 8.71 -22.54
C SER A 475 -2.22 8.96 -23.86
N PRO A 476 -2.38 8.09 -24.88
CA PRO A 476 -1.74 8.28 -26.18
C PRO A 476 -2.21 9.59 -26.83
N ARG A 477 -1.29 10.21 -27.58
CA ARG A 477 -1.53 11.49 -28.25
C ARG A 477 -1.15 11.42 -29.71
N LEU A 478 -2.04 11.93 -30.56
CA LEU A 478 -1.78 12.08 -31.97
C LEU A 478 -0.88 13.30 -32.21
N ALA A 479 0.18 13.09 -32.98
CA ALA A 479 1.08 14.08 -33.52
C ALA A 479 0.98 14.03 -35.05
N THR A 480 0.38 15.06 -35.64
CA THR A 480 0.28 15.18 -37.10
C THR A 480 1.41 16.09 -37.59
N THR A 481 2.23 15.56 -38.49
CA THR A 481 3.34 16.28 -39.13
C THR A 481 3.16 16.28 -40.65
N ASP A 482 3.97 17.04 -41.37
CA ASP A 482 3.97 17.05 -42.84
C ASP A 482 4.30 15.67 -43.46
N VAL A 483 4.95 14.79 -42.69
CA VAL A 483 5.42 13.46 -43.14
C VAL A 483 4.43 12.35 -42.82
N GLY A 484 3.52 12.57 -41.86
CA GLY A 484 2.54 11.58 -41.44
C GLY A 484 2.05 11.77 -40.01
N GLU A 485 1.26 10.79 -39.56
CA GLU A 485 0.64 10.74 -38.24
C GLU A 485 1.35 9.77 -37.31
N TYR A 486 1.69 10.26 -36.13
CA TYR A 486 2.41 9.52 -35.10
C TYR A 486 1.65 9.54 -33.78
N ILE A 487 1.79 8.48 -33.00
CA ILE A 487 1.21 8.32 -31.69
C ILE A 487 2.35 8.37 -30.68
N ILE A 488 2.26 9.34 -29.78
CA ILE A 488 3.21 9.56 -28.71
C ILE A 488 2.60 9.08 -27.42
N VAL A 489 3.34 8.25 -26.69
CA VAL A 489 2.88 7.73 -25.39
C VAL A 489 4.03 7.48 -24.44
N GLY A 490 3.86 7.86 -23.18
CA GLY A 490 4.79 7.57 -22.09
C GLY A 490 4.50 6.22 -21.45
N SER A 491 5.54 5.56 -20.90
CA SER A 491 5.41 4.30 -20.18
C SER A 491 6.16 4.31 -18.86
N HIS A 492 5.80 3.37 -17.98
CA HIS A 492 6.46 3.13 -16.71
C HIS A 492 7.82 2.43 -16.83
N ASP A 493 8.24 2.07 -18.05
CA ASP A 493 9.58 1.55 -18.34
C ASP A 493 10.60 2.67 -18.57
N HIS A 494 10.26 3.90 -18.17
CA HIS A 494 11.08 5.09 -18.35
C HIS A 494 11.24 5.48 -19.82
N THR A 495 10.30 5.10 -20.69
CA THR A 495 10.35 5.44 -22.11
C THR A 495 9.20 6.31 -22.58
N VAL A 496 9.50 7.14 -23.60
CA VAL A 496 8.52 7.74 -24.49
C VAL A 496 8.61 7.01 -25.83
N LEU A 497 7.47 6.52 -26.30
CA LEU A 497 7.34 5.79 -27.55
C LEU A 497 6.72 6.71 -28.61
N CYS A 498 7.30 6.70 -29.81
CA CYS A 498 6.68 7.24 -31.00
C CYS A 498 6.37 6.10 -31.96
N VAL A 499 5.10 5.98 -32.33
CA VAL A 499 4.56 4.87 -33.11
C VAL A 499 3.82 5.44 -34.32
N ALA A 500 4.05 4.91 -35.52
CA ALA A 500 3.27 5.29 -36.69
C ALA A 500 1.80 4.89 -36.49
N ALA A 501 0.88 5.83 -36.68
CA ALA A 501 -0.55 5.61 -36.39
C ALA A 501 -1.18 4.54 -37.32
N VAL A 502 -0.65 4.41 -38.54
CA VAL A 502 -1.19 3.54 -39.59
C VAL A 502 -1.00 2.05 -39.26
N ASP A 503 0.20 1.63 -38.88
CA ASP A 503 0.57 0.22 -38.78
C ASP A 503 1.15 -0.20 -37.43
N GLY A 504 1.35 0.75 -36.50
CA GLY A 504 1.93 0.46 -35.21
C GLY A 504 3.45 0.31 -35.24
N HIS A 505 4.14 0.69 -36.31
CA HIS A 505 5.60 0.64 -36.37
C HIS A 505 6.22 1.63 -35.37
N VAL A 506 7.12 1.17 -34.50
CA VAL A 506 7.85 2.03 -33.56
C VAL A 506 8.90 2.83 -34.31
N VAL A 507 8.68 4.14 -34.47
CA VAL A 507 9.61 5.06 -35.16
C VAL A 507 10.86 5.28 -34.32
N TRP A 508 10.67 5.58 -33.03
CA TRP A 508 11.75 5.70 -32.07
C TRP A 508 11.26 5.44 -30.65
N ARG A 509 12.22 5.15 -29.76
CA ARG A 509 12.03 5.02 -28.32
C ARG A 509 13.05 5.89 -27.63
N LYS A 510 12.58 6.80 -26.77
CA LYS A 510 13.42 7.68 -25.97
C LYS A 510 13.38 7.25 -24.52
N GLU A 511 14.52 6.85 -23.97
CA GLU A 511 14.68 6.63 -22.53
C GLU A 511 14.82 7.98 -21.81
N LEU A 512 14.08 8.12 -20.72
CA LEU A 512 14.16 9.21 -19.75
C LEU A 512 14.62 8.66 -18.39
N PRO A 513 15.06 9.50 -17.44
CA PRO A 513 15.63 9.03 -16.17
C PRO A 513 14.63 8.34 -15.24
N ASP A 514 13.34 8.65 -15.37
CA ASP A 514 12.27 8.01 -14.58
C ASP A 514 10.98 7.83 -15.43
N ARG A 515 9.93 7.27 -14.84
CA ARG A 515 8.69 6.89 -15.54
C ARG A 515 7.93 8.08 -16.11
N VAL A 516 7.19 7.84 -17.18
CA VAL A 516 6.41 8.87 -17.88
C VAL A 516 4.92 8.54 -17.75
N GLU A 517 4.29 9.09 -16.71
CA GLU A 517 2.85 8.98 -16.46
C GLU A 517 2.05 10.12 -17.10
N SER A 518 2.71 11.25 -17.37
CA SER A 518 2.05 12.40 -17.97
C SER A 518 1.70 12.10 -19.43
N SER A 519 0.47 12.46 -19.84
CA SER A 519 0.10 12.39 -21.25
C SER A 519 0.83 13.51 -21.99
N ALA A 520 1.37 13.23 -23.17
CA ALA A 520 2.09 14.23 -23.93
C ALA A 520 1.21 15.44 -24.30
N ALA A 521 1.84 16.58 -24.54
CA ALA A 521 1.28 17.67 -25.31
C ALA A 521 2.06 17.79 -26.62
N VAL A 522 1.35 18.01 -27.73
CA VAL A 522 1.96 18.06 -29.05
C VAL A 522 1.62 19.40 -29.69
N ALA A 523 2.62 20.07 -30.25
CA ALA A 523 2.46 21.27 -31.08
C ALA A 523 3.50 21.26 -32.18
N LYS A 524 3.05 21.30 -33.45
CA LYS A 524 3.92 21.17 -34.63
C LYS A 524 4.83 19.92 -34.51
N ASN A 525 6.14 20.08 -34.60
CA ASN A 525 7.13 19.01 -34.45
C ASN A 525 7.64 18.86 -33.01
N MET A 526 7.00 19.46 -32.01
CA MET A 526 7.40 19.38 -30.61
C MET A 526 6.44 18.54 -29.79
N VAL A 527 7.01 17.69 -28.94
CA VAL A 527 6.33 16.88 -27.94
C VAL A 527 6.84 17.28 -26.59
N VAL A 528 5.93 17.67 -25.69
CA VAL A 528 6.28 17.99 -24.32
C VAL A 528 5.69 16.95 -23.38
N VAL A 529 6.54 16.40 -22.51
CA VAL A 529 6.16 15.39 -21.51
C VAL A 529 6.75 15.74 -20.15
N GLY A 530 5.97 15.52 -19.10
CA GLY A 530 6.45 15.51 -17.72
C GLY A 530 6.94 14.12 -17.31
N CYS A 531 8.04 14.09 -16.57
CA CYS A 531 8.66 12.87 -16.07
C CYS A 531 8.69 12.87 -14.53
N TYR A 532 8.75 11.65 -13.98
CA TYR A 532 8.79 11.42 -12.54
C TYR A 532 10.09 11.91 -11.88
N ASP A 533 11.16 12.13 -12.63
CA ASP A 533 12.39 12.72 -12.12
C ASP A 533 12.27 14.21 -11.79
N GLY A 534 11.11 14.82 -12.10
CA GLY A 534 10.85 16.24 -11.97
C GLY A 534 11.17 17.04 -13.24
N GLY A 535 11.58 16.39 -14.32
CA GLY A 535 11.87 17.01 -15.61
C GLY A 535 10.63 17.19 -16.47
N VAL A 536 10.57 18.34 -17.14
CA VAL A 536 9.68 18.63 -18.27
C VAL A 536 10.55 18.60 -19.53
N TYR A 537 10.33 17.60 -20.36
CA TYR A 537 11.13 17.31 -21.54
C TYR A 537 10.38 17.75 -22.79
N CYS A 538 11.03 18.56 -23.62
CA CYS A 538 10.59 18.84 -24.98
C CYS A 538 11.42 18.03 -25.96
N LEU A 539 10.75 17.24 -26.78
CA LEU A 539 11.33 16.32 -27.75
C LEU A 539 10.86 16.70 -29.15
N ASP A 540 11.71 16.47 -30.14
CA ASP A 540 11.31 16.51 -31.54
C ASP A 540 10.50 15.26 -31.91
N VAL A 541 9.33 15.44 -32.53
CA VAL A 541 8.39 14.36 -32.88
C VAL A 541 9.02 13.32 -33.80
N LEU A 542 9.86 13.74 -34.75
CA LEU A 542 10.37 12.87 -35.81
C LEU A 542 11.60 12.08 -35.36
N SER A 543 12.49 12.71 -34.59
CA SER A 543 13.77 12.13 -34.17
C SER A 543 13.80 11.62 -32.73
N GLY A 544 12.89 12.08 -31.87
CA GLY A 544 12.93 11.83 -30.43
C GLY A 544 14.09 12.54 -29.72
N SER A 545 14.80 13.44 -30.42
CA SER A 545 15.89 14.22 -29.85
C SER A 545 15.35 15.24 -28.85
N THR A 546 16.11 15.49 -27.79
CA THR A 546 15.72 16.44 -26.75
C THR A 546 16.05 17.86 -27.20
N LEU A 547 15.03 18.70 -27.34
CA LEU A 547 15.16 20.11 -27.70
C LEU A 547 15.54 20.96 -26.49
N TRP A 548 14.85 20.75 -25.36
CA TRP A 548 15.16 21.37 -24.08
C TRP A 548 14.58 20.55 -22.92
N VAL A 549 15.11 20.80 -21.71
CA VAL A 549 14.62 20.21 -20.45
C VAL A 549 14.55 21.29 -19.39
N TYR A 550 13.48 21.28 -18.60
CA TYR A 550 13.34 22.12 -17.42
C TYR A 550 13.05 21.24 -16.19
N PHE A 551 13.75 21.46 -15.08
CA PHE A 551 13.56 20.67 -13.86
C PHE A 551 12.76 21.45 -12.81
N THR A 552 11.65 20.85 -12.37
CA THR A 552 10.92 21.28 -11.17
C THR A 552 11.55 20.67 -9.91
N GLN A 553 11.03 20.99 -8.71
CA GLN A 553 11.62 20.52 -7.45
C GLN A 553 11.12 19.14 -7.01
N ASP A 554 10.11 18.59 -7.70
CA ASP A 554 9.52 17.28 -7.45
C ASP A 554 8.89 16.73 -8.74
N GLN A 555 8.29 15.55 -8.69
CA GLN A 555 7.73 14.78 -9.82
C GLN A 555 6.70 15.56 -10.65
N VAL A 556 6.78 15.42 -11.99
CA VAL A 556 5.80 15.99 -12.92
C VAL A 556 4.88 14.88 -13.46
N LYS A 557 3.69 14.75 -12.87
CA LYS A 557 2.62 13.87 -13.42
C LYS A 557 1.54 14.62 -14.20
N CYS A 558 1.41 15.92 -13.94
CA CYS A 558 0.44 16.75 -14.65
C CYS A 558 0.71 16.62 -16.15
N SER A 559 -0.32 16.35 -16.94
CA SER A 559 -0.15 16.37 -18.40
C SER A 559 0.01 17.84 -18.82
N PRO A 560 1.13 18.22 -19.47
CA PRO A 560 1.36 19.60 -19.87
C PRO A 560 0.30 20.08 -20.86
N VAL A 561 0.13 21.39 -20.96
CA VAL A 561 -0.73 22.04 -21.95
C VAL A 561 0.08 23.06 -22.71
N ILE A 562 0.07 22.95 -24.04
CA ILE A 562 0.72 23.92 -24.91
C ILE A 562 -0.29 25.02 -25.24
N VAL A 563 0.11 26.26 -25.00
CA VAL A 563 -0.61 27.47 -25.37
C VAL A 563 0.16 28.12 -26.52
N GLU A 564 -0.17 27.72 -27.75
CA GLU A 564 0.60 28.10 -28.94
C GLU A 564 0.61 29.62 -29.19
N GLU A 565 -0.54 30.28 -29.00
CA GLU A 565 -0.70 31.73 -29.17
C GLU A 565 0.26 32.54 -28.29
N GLU A 566 0.58 31.99 -27.12
CA GLU A 566 1.43 32.61 -26.09
C GLU A 566 2.84 32.01 -26.07
N ASN A 567 3.15 31.11 -27.00
CA ASN A 567 4.41 30.39 -27.10
C ASN A 567 4.84 29.75 -25.77
N ALA A 568 3.90 29.14 -25.05
CA ALA A 568 4.11 28.66 -23.69
C ALA A 568 3.64 27.22 -23.48
N VAL A 569 4.24 26.55 -22.50
CA VAL A 569 3.83 25.27 -21.93
C VAL A 569 3.46 25.51 -20.48
N VAL A 570 2.26 25.11 -20.08
CA VAL A 570 1.83 25.17 -18.69
C VAL A 570 1.75 23.77 -18.11
N VAL A 571 2.37 23.56 -16.95
CA VAL A 571 2.46 22.25 -16.31
C VAL A 571 2.51 22.34 -14.79
N GLY A 572 1.81 21.45 -14.10
CA GLY A 572 1.81 21.31 -12.65
C GLY A 572 2.86 20.33 -12.14
N SER A 573 3.37 20.54 -10.93
CA SER A 573 4.33 19.65 -10.28
C SER A 573 3.88 19.24 -8.88
N HIS A 574 4.45 18.14 -8.38
CA HIS A 574 4.24 17.70 -7.00
C HIS A 574 4.84 18.65 -5.97
N ASP A 575 5.75 19.53 -6.39
CA ASP A 575 6.37 20.57 -5.55
C ASP A 575 5.43 21.72 -5.16
N HIS A 576 4.13 21.55 -5.40
CA HIS A 576 3.06 22.50 -5.11
C HIS A 576 3.10 23.77 -5.98
N HIS A 577 3.70 23.70 -7.17
CA HIS A 577 3.69 24.81 -8.12
C HIS A 577 3.12 24.45 -9.50
N LEU A 578 2.59 25.49 -10.16
CA LEU A 578 2.29 25.50 -11.59
C LEU A 578 3.35 26.33 -12.30
N TYR A 579 3.94 25.79 -13.35
CA TYR A 579 5.00 26.40 -14.14
C TYR A 579 4.47 26.80 -15.51
N GLY A 580 4.83 28.01 -15.96
CA GLY A 580 4.75 28.42 -17.35
C GLY A 580 6.15 28.45 -17.95
N LEU A 581 6.39 27.67 -19.00
CA LEU A 581 7.69 27.56 -19.67
C LEU A 581 7.56 28.05 -21.10
N ALA A 582 8.57 28.72 -21.64
CA ALA A 582 8.61 29.10 -23.04
C ALA A 582 8.69 27.82 -23.90
N LEU A 583 7.75 27.66 -24.84
CA LEU A 583 7.66 26.46 -25.69
C LEU A 583 8.92 26.23 -26.53
N THR A 584 9.60 27.31 -26.94
CA THR A 584 10.79 27.25 -27.80
C THR A 584 12.10 26.96 -27.05
N SER A 585 12.24 27.44 -25.81
CA SER A 585 13.52 27.40 -25.07
C SER A 585 13.47 26.67 -23.74
N GLY A 586 12.27 26.37 -23.22
CA GLY A 586 12.09 25.82 -21.87
C GLY A 586 12.32 26.83 -20.75
N ALA A 587 12.57 28.11 -21.06
CA ALA A 587 12.80 29.14 -20.05
C ALA A 587 11.55 29.35 -19.19
N CYS A 588 11.72 29.44 -17.88
CA CYS A 588 10.59 29.70 -16.97
C CYS A 588 10.06 31.12 -17.18
N LEU A 589 8.81 31.23 -17.61
CA LEU A 589 8.07 32.48 -17.78
C LEU A 589 7.42 32.92 -16.45
N PHE A 590 6.83 31.96 -15.73
CA PHE A 590 6.20 32.21 -14.44
C PHE A 590 6.15 30.94 -13.58
N LYS A 591 6.02 31.14 -12.26
CA LYS A 591 5.85 30.08 -11.27
C LYS A 591 4.78 30.49 -10.26
N LEU A 592 3.71 29.70 -10.16
CA LEU A 592 2.56 29.97 -9.29
C LEU A 592 2.51 28.97 -8.12
N PRO A 593 2.46 29.42 -6.85
CA PRO A 593 2.34 28.53 -5.71
C PRO A 593 0.89 28.11 -5.43
N PHE A 594 0.72 26.84 -5.08
CA PHE A 594 -0.50 26.22 -4.57
C PHE A 594 -0.26 25.65 -3.16
N THR A 595 -1.34 25.38 -2.42
CA THR A 595 -1.24 24.78 -1.08
C THR A 595 -0.87 23.30 -1.09
N LYS A 596 -1.18 22.60 -2.19
CA LYS A 596 -0.83 21.21 -2.45
C LYS A 596 -0.44 21.02 -3.92
N SER A 597 0.02 19.82 -4.24
CA SER A 597 0.50 19.42 -5.56
C SER A 597 -0.52 19.70 -6.66
N VAL A 598 -0.03 20.16 -7.81
CA VAL A 598 -0.84 20.46 -8.98
C VAL A 598 -0.83 19.23 -9.89
N PHE A 599 -1.81 18.36 -9.68
CA PHE A 599 -1.94 17.11 -10.45
C PHE A 599 -2.80 17.31 -11.71
N SER A 600 -3.89 18.08 -11.60
CA SER A 600 -4.82 18.31 -12.70
C SER A 600 -4.17 19.08 -13.85
N SER A 601 -4.47 18.70 -15.10
CA SER A 601 -4.04 19.50 -16.24
C SER A 601 -4.80 20.83 -16.28
N PRO A 602 -4.09 21.96 -16.50
CA PRO A 602 -4.72 23.26 -16.62
C PRO A 602 -5.55 23.36 -17.90
N VAL A 603 -6.37 24.40 -18.00
CA VAL A 603 -7.09 24.75 -19.23
C VAL A 603 -6.87 26.21 -19.52
N TYR A 604 -6.47 26.52 -20.75
CA TYR A 604 -6.36 27.88 -21.25
C TYR A 604 -7.49 28.15 -22.24
N ALA A 605 -8.19 29.28 -22.07
CA ALA A 605 -9.15 29.76 -23.04
C ALA A 605 -9.41 31.25 -22.85
N ALA A 606 -9.60 31.97 -23.96
CA ALA A 606 -9.95 33.40 -23.97
C ALA A 606 -9.08 34.22 -23.02
N THR A 607 -7.74 34.05 -23.11
CA THR A 607 -6.71 34.70 -22.28
C THR A 607 -6.82 34.44 -20.77
N VAL A 608 -7.56 33.42 -20.36
CA VAL A 608 -7.67 32.98 -18.96
C VAL A 608 -7.12 31.58 -18.80
N LEU A 609 -6.28 31.40 -17.77
CA LEU A 609 -5.72 30.12 -17.35
C LEU A 609 -6.46 29.60 -16.11
N TYR A 610 -7.08 28.44 -16.25
CA TYR A 610 -7.75 27.71 -15.17
C TYR A 610 -6.87 26.55 -14.69
N CYS A 611 -6.72 26.41 -13.39
CA CYS A 611 -5.86 25.39 -12.80
C CYS A 611 -6.41 24.91 -11.46
N ALA A 612 -6.15 23.64 -11.11
CA ALA A 612 -6.61 23.07 -9.86
C ALA A 612 -5.55 22.18 -9.19
N SER A 613 -5.67 22.03 -7.86
CA SER A 613 -4.72 21.30 -7.04
C SER A 613 -5.37 20.18 -6.21
N LEU A 614 -4.53 19.33 -5.63
CA LEU A 614 -4.95 18.28 -4.71
C LEU A 614 -5.49 18.82 -3.36
N ALA A 615 -5.44 20.13 -3.11
CA ALA A 615 -6.12 20.74 -1.97
C ALA A 615 -7.61 21.00 -2.23
N GLY A 616 -8.10 20.74 -3.46
CA GLY A 616 -9.44 21.14 -3.88
C GLY A 616 -9.52 22.59 -4.37
N GLU A 617 -8.40 23.32 -4.39
CA GLU A 617 -8.36 24.70 -4.89
C GLU A 617 -8.43 24.73 -6.41
N VAL A 618 -9.35 25.54 -6.95
CA VAL A 618 -9.49 25.88 -8.37
C VAL A 618 -9.32 27.38 -8.51
N ARG A 619 -8.39 27.82 -9.38
CA ARG A 619 -8.07 29.23 -9.58
C ARG A 619 -8.12 29.59 -11.06
N ALA A 620 -8.54 30.82 -11.35
CA ALA A 620 -8.48 31.42 -12.68
C ALA A 620 -7.53 32.62 -12.67
N TYR A 621 -6.66 32.71 -13.66
CA TYR A 621 -5.71 33.81 -13.82
C TYR A 621 -5.85 34.44 -15.21
N ALA A 622 -5.85 35.77 -15.28
CA ALA A 622 -5.65 36.44 -16.56
C ALA A 622 -4.22 36.16 -17.04
N TRP A 623 -4.05 35.78 -18.30
CA TRP A 623 -2.74 35.41 -18.82
C TRP A 623 -1.71 36.54 -18.71
N SER A 624 -2.15 37.76 -19.02
CA SER A 624 -1.33 38.97 -18.89
C SER A 624 -0.85 39.22 -17.46
N SER A 625 -1.56 38.74 -16.42
CA SER A 625 -1.14 38.93 -15.04
C SER A 625 -0.03 37.97 -14.61
N LEU A 626 0.14 36.82 -15.29
CA LEU A 626 1.04 35.74 -14.87
C LEU A 626 2.53 36.12 -14.83
N CYS A 627 2.95 37.10 -15.64
CA CYS A 627 4.33 37.57 -15.68
C CYS A 627 4.68 38.63 -14.61
N HIS A 628 3.71 39.02 -13.76
CA HIS A 628 3.95 39.98 -12.67
C HIS A 628 4.56 39.27 -11.46
N ASP A 629 5.23 40.00 -10.56
CA ASP A 629 5.88 39.41 -9.37
C ASP A 629 4.90 38.73 -8.39
N ALA A 630 3.60 39.08 -8.44
CA ALA A 630 2.55 38.52 -7.60
C ALA A 630 1.21 38.42 -8.36
N PRO A 631 1.04 37.42 -9.24
CA PRO A 631 -0.18 37.25 -10.02
C PRO A 631 -1.35 36.91 -9.09
N THR A 632 -2.37 37.75 -9.10
CA THR A 632 -3.61 37.53 -8.36
C THR A 632 -4.61 36.75 -9.23
N PRO A 633 -5.33 35.77 -8.66
CA PRO A 633 -6.37 35.08 -9.39
C PRO A 633 -7.55 36.04 -9.63
N LEU A 634 -8.16 35.95 -10.81
CA LEU A 634 -9.44 36.60 -11.13
C LEU A 634 -10.52 36.13 -10.14
N TRP A 635 -10.49 34.85 -9.79
CA TRP A 635 -11.30 34.24 -8.76
C TRP A 635 -10.66 32.94 -8.28
N GLN A 636 -11.04 32.51 -7.08
CA GLN A 636 -10.67 31.23 -6.50
C GLN A 636 -11.92 30.54 -5.93
N HIS A 637 -12.00 29.22 -6.12
CA HIS A 637 -13.00 28.35 -5.54
C HIS A 637 -12.32 27.18 -4.84
N THR A 638 -12.88 26.71 -3.72
CA THR A 638 -12.35 25.56 -2.98
C THR A 638 -13.41 24.46 -2.95
N CYS A 639 -13.13 23.36 -3.64
CA CYS A 639 -13.92 22.15 -3.58
C CYS A 639 -13.73 21.44 -2.22
N PRO A 640 -14.74 20.70 -1.72
CA PRO A 640 -14.66 19.98 -0.45
C PRO A 640 -13.59 18.88 -0.38
N ALA A 641 -13.13 18.39 -1.53
CA ALA A 641 -12.15 17.32 -1.62
C ALA A 641 -11.13 17.57 -2.76
N PRO A 642 -10.05 16.77 -2.84
CA PRO A 642 -9.01 16.92 -3.86
C PRO A 642 -9.54 16.83 -5.31
N VAL A 643 -8.98 17.65 -6.20
CA VAL A 643 -9.25 17.61 -7.64
C VAL A 643 -8.13 16.85 -8.36
N PHE A 644 -8.38 15.58 -8.68
CA PHE A 644 -7.49 14.74 -9.51
C PHE A 644 -7.79 14.86 -11.00
N CYS A 645 -9.05 15.14 -11.31
CA CYS A 645 -9.59 15.25 -12.65
C CYS A 645 -8.96 16.45 -13.39
N SER A 646 -8.58 16.27 -14.66
CA SER A 646 -8.23 17.40 -15.52
C SER A 646 -9.47 18.27 -15.79
N LEU A 647 -9.28 19.59 -15.81
CA LEU A 647 -10.38 20.53 -15.96
C LEU A 647 -10.93 20.52 -17.40
N ARG A 648 -12.20 20.91 -17.57
CA ARG A 648 -12.80 21.10 -18.90
C ARG A 648 -13.69 22.32 -18.96
N LEU A 649 -13.63 23.01 -20.10
CA LEU A 649 -14.38 24.23 -20.33
C LEU A 649 -15.50 24.00 -21.33
N SER A 650 -16.73 24.32 -20.96
CA SER A 650 -17.80 24.58 -21.91
C SER A 650 -17.81 26.07 -22.22
N VAL A 651 -17.37 26.41 -23.44
CA VAL A 651 -17.41 27.78 -23.95
C VAL A 651 -18.85 28.23 -24.17
N ARG A 652 -19.73 27.33 -24.65
CA ARG A 652 -21.12 27.65 -24.96
C ARG A 652 -21.93 28.00 -23.71
N GLN A 653 -21.75 27.24 -22.62
CA GLN A 653 -22.47 27.50 -21.36
C GLN A 653 -21.69 28.40 -20.40
N ASN A 654 -20.45 28.74 -20.74
CA ASN A 654 -19.55 29.53 -19.92
C ASN A 654 -19.32 28.91 -18.53
N VAL A 655 -19.06 27.60 -18.50
CA VAL A 655 -18.80 26.83 -17.27
C VAL A 655 -17.51 26.01 -17.35
N LEU A 656 -16.83 25.92 -16.22
CA LEU A 656 -15.69 25.07 -15.97
C LEU A 656 -16.15 23.83 -15.20
N LEU A 657 -16.00 22.66 -15.81
CA LEU A 657 -16.34 21.36 -15.25
C LEU A 657 -15.16 20.81 -14.44
N VAL A 658 -15.44 20.44 -13.19
CA VAL A 658 -14.45 19.99 -12.20
C VAL A 658 -14.93 18.71 -11.53
N GLY A 659 -14.30 17.58 -11.84
CA GLY A 659 -14.54 16.32 -11.14
C GLY A 659 -13.78 16.28 -9.82
N CYS A 660 -14.46 15.93 -8.74
CA CYS A 660 -13.91 15.98 -7.39
C CYS A 660 -13.91 14.59 -6.71
N ALA A 661 -12.99 14.42 -5.75
CA ALA A 661 -12.88 13.18 -4.97
C ALA A 661 -14.04 12.98 -3.98
N ASP A 662 -14.89 13.98 -3.76
CA ASP A 662 -16.12 13.90 -2.96
C ASP A 662 -17.30 13.25 -3.70
N ALA A 663 -17.03 12.66 -4.87
CA ALA A 663 -18.03 12.07 -5.75
C ALA A 663 -18.95 13.09 -6.45
N SER A 664 -18.55 14.35 -6.60
CA SER A 664 -19.34 15.37 -7.32
C SER A 664 -18.61 15.92 -8.56
N LEU A 665 -19.37 16.13 -9.64
CA LEU A 665 -18.97 16.94 -10.78
C LEU A 665 -19.53 18.35 -10.60
N TYR A 666 -18.67 19.34 -10.45
CA TYR A 666 -19.06 20.75 -10.31
C TYR A 666 -19.00 21.47 -11.65
N ALA A 667 -19.98 22.34 -11.92
CA ALA A 667 -19.88 23.34 -12.97
C ALA A 667 -19.73 24.72 -12.35
N LEU A 668 -18.52 25.27 -12.44
CA LEU A 668 -18.19 26.59 -11.93
C LEU A 668 -18.36 27.63 -13.05
N SER A 669 -18.91 28.80 -12.74
CA SER A 669 -18.91 29.94 -13.65
C SER A 669 -17.47 30.34 -13.99
N THR A 670 -17.13 30.41 -15.27
CA THR A 670 -15.77 30.77 -15.74
C THR A 670 -15.38 32.20 -15.40
N THR A 671 -16.37 33.07 -15.15
CA THR A 671 -16.19 34.49 -14.83
C THR A 671 -16.05 34.74 -13.32
N THR A 672 -16.76 33.97 -12.49
CA THR A 672 -16.87 34.25 -11.04
C THR A 672 -16.37 33.12 -10.15
N GLY A 673 -16.15 31.92 -10.68
CA GLY A 673 -15.77 30.73 -9.91
C GLY A 673 -16.91 30.13 -9.07
N THR A 674 -18.10 30.73 -9.10
CA THR A 674 -19.25 30.26 -8.30
C THR A 674 -19.89 29.02 -8.92
N PRO A 675 -20.27 28.00 -8.11
CA PRO A 675 -20.92 26.81 -8.62
C PRO A 675 -22.31 27.16 -9.17
N ARG A 676 -22.59 26.76 -10.41
CA ARG A 676 -23.91 26.88 -11.06
C ARG A 676 -24.78 25.66 -10.78
N TRP A 677 -24.18 24.48 -10.85
CA TRP A 677 -24.80 23.21 -10.54
C TRP A 677 -23.74 22.18 -10.17
N SER A 678 -24.18 21.07 -9.59
CA SER A 678 -23.35 19.90 -9.29
C SER A 678 -24.10 18.61 -9.57
N ALA A 679 -23.42 17.63 -10.17
CA ALA A 679 -23.96 16.30 -10.38
C ALA A 679 -23.26 15.29 -9.46
N ALA A 680 -24.01 14.67 -8.55
CA ALA A 680 -23.47 13.71 -7.58
C ALA A 680 -23.38 12.30 -8.17
N THR A 681 -22.38 11.56 -7.70
CA THR A 681 -22.13 10.14 -7.96
C THR A 681 -21.95 9.42 -6.63
N THR A 682 -21.77 8.08 -6.66
CA THR A 682 -21.61 7.31 -5.40
C THR A 682 -20.16 7.10 -4.98
N LYS A 683 -19.20 7.43 -5.85
CA LYS A 683 -17.75 7.28 -5.63
C LYS A 683 -16.97 8.36 -6.41
N PRO A 684 -15.70 8.62 -6.06
CA PRO A 684 -14.87 9.68 -6.66
C PRO A 684 -14.86 9.75 -8.20
N ILE A 685 -14.66 10.95 -8.75
CA ILE A 685 -14.56 11.22 -10.19
C ILE A 685 -13.12 11.60 -10.54
N PHE A 686 -12.36 10.69 -11.14
CA PHE A 686 -10.99 10.96 -11.60
C PHE A 686 -10.88 11.09 -13.13
N SER A 687 -11.87 10.58 -13.86
CA SER A 687 -11.98 10.76 -15.31
C SER A 687 -12.33 12.22 -15.63
N ALA A 688 -11.50 12.89 -16.44
CA ALA A 688 -11.84 14.19 -17.00
C ALA A 688 -13.12 14.13 -17.84
N PRO A 689 -14.06 15.07 -17.67
CA PRO A 689 -15.25 15.15 -18.51
C PRO A 689 -14.86 15.30 -19.99
N ARG A 690 -15.78 14.96 -20.87
CA ARG A 690 -15.66 15.23 -22.30
C ARG A 690 -16.93 15.88 -22.80
N ILE A 691 -16.80 17.05 -23.43
CA ILE A 691 -17.94 17.79 -23.94
C ILE A 691 -18.29 17.28 -25.34
N ALA A 692 -19.57 16.99 -25.54
CA ALA A 692 -20.15 16.57 -26.80
C ALA A 692 -21.41 17.39 -27.10
N THR A 693 -21.91 17.31 -28.33
CA THR A 693 -23.25 17.79 -28.69
C THR A 693 -24.08 16.59 -29.14
N LEU A 694 -25.27 16.44 -28.57
CA LEU A 694 -26.24 15.41 -28.96
C LEU A 694 -26.90 15.79 -30.30
N SER A 695 -27.57 14.83 -30.95
CA SER A 695 -28.37 15.04 -32.16
C SER A 695 -29.48 16.09 -31.98
N SER A 696 -29.97 16.26 -30.75
CA SER A 696 -30.93 17.30 -30.36
C SER A 696 -30.35 18.72 -30.32
N GLY A 697 -29.03 18.88 -30.48
CA GLY A 697 -28.31 20.14 -30.33
C GLY A 697 -27.89 20.48 -28.90
N ASN A 698 -28.31 19.68 -27.91
CA ASN A 698 -27.93 19.87 -26.50
C ASN A 698 -26.44 19.59 -26.29
N GLU A 699 -25.76 20.50 -25.60
CA GLU A 699 -24.38 20.27 -25.18
C GLU A 699 -24.36 19.46 -23.88
N VAL A 700 -23.52 18.44 -23.85
CA VAL A 700 -23.46 17.46 -22.76
C VAL A 700 -22.02 17.20 -22.34
N ALA A 701 -21.84 16.79 -21.08
CA ALA A 701 -20.59 16.31 -20.54
C ALA A 701 -20.69 14.80 -20.26
N LEU A 702 -19.78 14.05 -20.86
CA LEU A 702 -19.59 12.62 -20.65
C LEU A 702 -18.46 12.40 -19.66
N PHE A 703 -18.69 11.61 -18.62
CA PHE A 703 -17.63 11.26 -17.66
C PHE A 703 -17.90 9.91 -17.00
N GLY A 704 -16.83 9.23 -16.61
CA GLY A 704 -16.89 8.03 -15.76
C GLY A 704 -16.57 8.34 -14.31
N SER A 705 -17.01 7.48 -13.41
CA SER A 705 -16.68 7.55 -11.98
C SER A 705 -16.28 6.19 -11.42
N HIS A 706 -15.74 6.20 -10.20
CA HIS A 706 -15.23 4.99 -9.58
C HIS A 706 -16.30 3.98 -9.16
N ASP A 707 -17.58 4.37 -9.22
CA ASP A 707 -18.73 3.49 -9.03
C ASP A 707 -19.03 2.62 -10.25
N GLY A 708 -18.29 2.84 -11.35
CA GLY A 708 -18.38 2.08 -12.58
C GLY A 708 -19.49 2.53 -13.52
N VAL A 709 -20.07 3.70 -13.26
CA VAL A 709 -21.12 4.28 -14.09
C VAL A 709 -20.55 5.38 -14.97
N VAL A 710 -20.85 5.31 -16.28
CA VAL A 710 -20.64 6.41 -17.23
C VAL A 710 -21.91 7.23 -17.29
N ARG A 711 -21.78 8.56 -17.23
CA ARG A 711 -22.91 9.49 -17.27
C ARG A 711 -22.76 10.46 -18.43
N CYS A 712 -23.89 10.77 -19.04
CA CYS A 712 -24.10 11.87 -19.97
C CYS A 712 -24.98 12.90 -19.26
N VAL A 713 -24.40 14.03 -18.88
CA VAL A 713 -25.11 15.11 -18.17
C VAL A 713 -25.20 16.34 -19.06
N SER A 714 -26.31 17.08 -18.99
CA SER A 714 -26.46 18.37 -19.66
C SER A 714 -25.48 19.39 -19.06
N THR A 715 -24.75 20.13 -19.91
CA THR A 715 -23.83 21.17 -19.42
C THR A 715 -24.56 22.41 -18.89
N THR A 716 -25.85 22.57 -19.22
CA THR A 716 -26.69 23.70 -18.82
C THR A 716 -27.09 23.63 -17.34
N ASP A 717 -27.54 22.47 -16.88
CA ASP A 717 -28.20 22.27 -15.58
C ASP A 717 -27.70 21.05 -14.79
N GLY A 718 -26.77 20.26 -15.35
CA GLY A 718 -26.20 19.09 -14.69
C GLY A 718 -27.14 17.87 -14.64
N VAL A 719 -28.29 17.93 -15.30
CA VAL A 719 -29.26 16.83 -15.31
C VAL A 719 -28.69 15.65 -16.09
N THR A 720 -28.76 14.45 -15.51
CA THR A 720 -28.33 13.22 -16.18
C THR A 720 -29.35 12.82 -17.23
N LEU A 721 -28.93 12.86 -18.50
CA LEU A 721 -29.75 12.50 -19.66
C LEU A 721 -29.68 11.00 -19.95
N ALA A 722 -28.49 10.41 -19.79
CA ALA A 722 -28.26 9.00 -19.98
C ALA A 722 -27.15 8.51 -19.05
N SER A 723 -27.20 7.23 -18.67
CA SER A 723 -26.12 6.58 -17.92
C SER A 723 -26.06 5.09 -18.21
N VAL A 724 -24.88 4.50 -18.09
CA VAL A 724 -24.67 3.06 -18.20
C VAL A 724 -23.75 2.58 -17.09
N ASP A 725 -24.16 1.51 -16.40
CA ASP A 725 -23.36 0.83 -15.38
C ASP A 725 -22.53 -0.28 -16.04
N LEU A 726 -21.22 -0.12 -16.02
CA LEU A 726 -20.25 -1.08 -16.54
C LEU A 726 -19.75 -2.05 -15.46
N GLY A 727 -20.14 -1.84 -14.19
CA GLY A 727 -19.82 -2.71 -13.06
C GLY A 727 -18.35 -2.66 -12.59
N CYS A 728 -17.53 -1.80 -13.19
CA CYS A 728 -16.10 -1.68 -12.88
C CYS A 728 -15.64 -0.22 -12.90
N THR A 729 -14.73 0.13 -12.00
CA THR A 729 -14.20 1.49 -11.81
C THR A 729 -13.64 2.10 -13.10
N ILE A 730 -13.86 3.40 -13.29
CA ILE A 730 -13.46 4.14 -14.50
C ILE A 730 -12.49 5.27 -14.10
N TYR A 731 -11.22 5.13 -14.51
CA TYR A 731 -10.20 6.19 -14.39
C TYR A 731 -10.04 6.96 -15.69
N ALA A 732 -10.03 6.25 -16.81
CA ALA A 732 -9.83 6.81 -18.15
C ALA A 732 -10.97 7.77 -18.54
N SER A 733 -10.61 8.92 -19.09
CA SER A 733 -11.59 9.85 -19.66
C SER A 733 -12.25 9.26 -20.89
N PRO A 734 -13.58 9.40 -21.06
CA PRO A 734 -14.25 8.98 -22.28
C PRO A 734 -13.73 9.73 -23.52
N ALA A 735 -13.65 9.03 -24.65
CA ALA A 735 -13.37 9.64 -25.96
C ALA A 735 -14.61 9.60 -26.84
N ILE A 736 -14.83 10.68 -27.60
CA ILE A 736 -15.98 10.82 -28.49
C ILE A 736 -15.57 10.39 -29.89
N LEU A 737 -16.45 9.63 -30.55
CA LEU A 737 -16.38 9.34 -31.97
C LEU A 737 -17.47 10.17 -32.66
N SER A 738 -17.08 11.05 -33.58
CA SER A 738 -17.99 11.97 -34.29
C SER A 738 -18.43 11.40 -35.63
N ASP A 739 -19.15 10.28 -35.62
CA ASP A 739 -19.65 9.70 -36.85
C ASP A 739 -20.49 10.74 -37.62
N HIS A 740 -20.18 10.94 -38.91
CA HIS A 740 -20.95 11.76 -39.84
C HIS A 740 -22.45 11.38 -39.88
N LYS A 741 -22.82 10.20 -39.34
CA LYS A 741 -24.19 9.74 -39.12
C LYS A 741 -24.68 10.02 -37.69
N THR A 742 -25.26 11.20 -37.48
CA THR A 742 -26.31 11.62 -36.51
C THR A 742 -26.37 11.11 -35.04
N THR A 743 -25.60 10.14 -34.58
CA THR A 743 -25.70 9.56 -33.22
C THR A 743 -24.34 9.58 -32.52
N LEU A 744 -24.30 10.19 -31.32
CA LEU A 744 -23.10 10.28 -30.51
C LEU A 744 -22.62 8.90 -30.06
N ARG A 745 -21.37 8.53 -30.35
CA ARG A 745 -20.74 7.29 -29.88
C ARG A 745 -19.54 7.63 -29.00
N THR A 746 -19.39 6.90 -27.90
CA THR A 746 -18.37 7.17 -26.87
C THR A 746 -17.58 5.92 -26.53
N CYS A 747 -16.26 6.00 -26.59
CA CYS A 747 -15.37 4.96 -26.11
C CYS A 747 -15.06 5.16 -24.62
N VAL A 748 -15.18 4.09 -23.84
CA VAL A 748 -14.93 4.07 -22.39
C VAL A 748 -14.03 2.90 -22.05
N CYS A 749 -13.03 3.12 -21.19
CA CYS A 749 -12.13 2.08 -20.71
C CYS A 749 -12.30 1.88 -19.21
N THR A 750 -12.24 0.63 -18.74
CA THR A 750 -12.46 0.25 -17.34
C THR A 750 -11.24 -0.43 -16.73
N THR A 751 -11.18 -0.48 -15.40
CA THR A 751 -10.05 -1.06 -14.67
C THR A 751 -9.96 -2.59 -14.73
N ASP A 752 -10.90 -3.28 -15.35
CA ASP A 752 -10.84 -4.73 -15.62
C ASP A 752 -10.26 -5.06 -17.00
N GLY A 753 -9.72 -4.07 -17.71
CA GLY A 753 -9.07 -4.27 -19.01
C GLY A 753 -10.01 -4.27 -20.20
N HIS A 754 -11.26 -3.83 -20.00
CA HIS A 754 -12.27 -3.76 -21.06
C HIS A 754 -12.34 -2.37 -21.71
N VAL A 755 -12.62 -2.38 -23.01
CA VAL A 755 -12.97 -1.18 -23.80
C VAL A 755 -14.38 -1.35 -24.31
N TYR A 756 -15.23 -0.37 -24.01
CA TYR A 756 -16.63 -0.35 -24.38
C TYR A 756 -16.92 0.78 -25.37
N LEU A 757 -17.84 0.52 -26.30
CA LEU A 757 -18.52 1.54 -27.08
C LEU A 757 -19.91 1.75 -26.51
N TRP A 758 -20.22 2.98 -26.14
CA TRP A 758 -21.51 3.38 -25.58
C TRP A 758 -22.15 4.47 -26.43
N GLU A 759 -23.44 4.29 -26.70
CA GLU A 759 -24.26 5.20 -27.48
C GLU A 759 -25.34 5.80 -26.56
N PRO A 760 -25.15 7.00 -25.99
CA PRO A 760 -26.10 7.61 -25.06
C PRO A 760 -27.48 7.89 -25.69
N GLU A 761 -27.58 7.97 -27.02
CA GLU A 761 -28.82 8.22 -27.76
C GLU A 761 -29.51 6.94 -28.24
N ALA A 762 -28.89 5.77 -28.08
CA ALA A 762 -29.46 4.51 -28.53
C ALA A 762 -30.64 4.07 -27.64
N PRO A 763 -31.72 3.50 -28.22
CA PRO A 763 -32.91 3.08 -27.46
C PRO A 763 -32.62 2.05 -26.36
N SER A 764 -31.57 1.26 -26.53
CA SER A 764 -31.17 0.20 -25.60
C SER A 764 -30.30 0.71 -24.44
N LEU A 765 -29.73 1.92 -24.54
CA LEU A 765 -28.69 2.47 -23.65
C LEU A 765 -27.55 1.47 -23.35
N SER A 766 -27.35 0.50 -24.24
CA SER A 766 -26.42 -0.62 -24.01
C SER A 766 -24.99 -0.23 -24.40
N ALA A 767 -24.02 -0.77 -23.68
CA ALA A 767 -22.61 -0.66 -24.01
C ALA A 767 -22.15 -1.97 -24.69
N THR A 768 -21.46 -1.84 -25.81
CA THR A 768 -20.90 -2.96 -26.58
C THR A 768 -19.44 -3.16 -26.17
N LEU A 769 -19.05 -4.39 -25.82
CA LEU A 769 -17.67 -4.71 -25.51
C LEU A 769 -16.86 -4.81 -26.80
N LEU A 770 -15.89 -3.91 -26.97
CA LEU A 770 -15.02 -3.82 -28.16
C LEU A 770 -13.73 -4.62 -27.98
N TYR A 771 -13.17 -4.61 -26.76
CA TYR A 771 -11.89 -5.27 -26.49
C TYR A 771 -11.82 -5.74 -25.04
N GLN A 772 -11.16 -6.88 -24.85
CA GLN A 772 -10.82 -7.46 -23.55
C GLN A 772 -9.33 -7.75 -23.53
N GLY A 773 -8.58 -6.94 -22.79
CA GLY A 773 -7.14 -7.07 -22.61
C GLY A 773 -6.75 -7.58 -21.23
N ALA A 774 -5.49 -7.98 -21.09
CA ALA A 774 -4.90 -8.23 -19.78
C ALA A 774 -4.56 -6.89 -19.11
N GLY A 775 -4.94 -6.74 -17.83
CA GLY A 775 -4.58 -5.60 -17.00
C GLY A 775 -5.47 -4.36 -17.18
N ASP A 776 -5.55 -3.56 -16.13
CA ASP A 776 -6.39 -2.37 -16.04
C ASP A 776 -6.09 -1.35 -17.13
N ILE A 777 -7.06 -0.54 -17.53
CA ILE A 777 -6.86 0.58 -18.47
C ILE A 777 -7.08 1.90 -17.75
N PHE A 778 -5.98 2.63 -17.54
CA PHE A 778 -5.97 3.96 -16.92
C PHE A 778 -5.80 5.07 -17.97
N SER A 779 -5.10 4.75 -19.05
CA SER A 779 -4.93 5.62 -20.21
C SER A 779 -6.28 5.92 -20.86
N SER A 780 -6.55 7.19 -21.14
CA SER A 780 -7.72 7.60 -21.91
C SER A 780 -7.55 7.19 -23.37
N PRO A 781 -8.59 6.64 -24.03
CA PRO A 781 -8.54 6.25 -25.43
C PRO A 781 -8.29 7.46 -26.35
N LEU A 782 -7.49 7.24 -27.39
CA LEU A 782 -7.30 8.18 -28.50
C LEU A 782 -8.12 7.70 -29.70
N VAL A 783 -8.98 8.55 -30.25
CA VAL A 783 -9.67 8.29 -31.52
C VAL A 783 -8.82 8.92 -32.63
N LEU A 784 -8.47 8.15 -33.66
CA LEU A 784 -7.73 8.67 -34.82
C LEU A 784 -8.65 9.46 -35.75
N MET A 785 -8.06 10.25 -36.65
CA MET A 785 -8.79 11.10 -37.60
C MET A 785 -9.70 10.32 -38.56
N ASP A 786 -9.38 9.05 -38.81
CA ASP A 786 -10.21 8.15 -39.62
C ASP A 786 -11.51 7.73 -38.90
N GLU A 787 -11.63 8.05 -37.60
CA GLU A 787 -12.69 7.66 -36.66
C GLU A 787 -13.01 6.17 -36.59
N SER A 788 -12.25 5.37 -37.33
CA SER A 788 -12.39 3.92 -37.47
C SER A 788 -11.36 3.18 -36.61
N THR A 789 -10.49 3.93 -35.93
CA THR A 789 -9.44 3.41 -35.04
C THR A 789 -9.44 4.10 -33.69
N ILE A 790 -9.42 3.29 -32.62
CA ILE A 790 -9.17 3.72 -31.25
C ILE A 790 -7.84 3.15 -30.79
N VAL A 791 -6.98 3.98 -30.20
CA VAL A 791 -5.70 3.55 -29.63
C VAL A 791 -5.72 3.71 -28.12
N VAL A 792 -5.31 2.67 -27.41
CA VAL A 792 -5.38 2.59 -25.94
C VAL A 792 -4.09 2.00 -25.39
N GLY A 793 -3.51 2.65 -24.37
CA GLY A 793 -2.46 2.07 -23.54
C GLY A 793 -3.06 1.23 -22.42
N THR A 794 -2.49 0.05 -22.15
CA THR A 794 -2.97 -0.84 -21.08
C THR A 794 -1.91 -1.03 -20.00
N ARG A 795 -2.34 -1.38 -18.78
CA ARG A 795 -1.44 -1.87 -17.73
C ARG A 795 -0.97 -3.32 -17.94
N GLY A 796 -1.37 -3.96 -19.03
CA GLY A 796 -0.80 -5.22 -19.54
C GLY A 796 0.40 -5.01 -20.46
N ASP A 797 1.09 -3.87 -20.35
CA ASP A 797 2.30 -3.51 -21.09
C ASP A 797 2.12 -3.42 -22.62
N VAL A 798 0.92 -3.04 -23.09
CA VAL A 798 0.61 -2.99 -24.53
C VAL A 798 -0.08 -1.68 -24.89
N LEU A 799 0.36 -1.06 -25.99
CA LEU A 799 -0.40 -0.08 -26.75
C LEU A 799 -1.15 -0.82 -27.86
N VAL A 800 -2.47 -0.75 -27.87
CA VAL A 800 -3.31 -1.49 -28.81
C VAL A 800 -4.14 -0.52 -29.66
N ALA A 801 -4.18 -0.75 -30.96
CA ALA A 801 -5.11 -0.10 -31.87
C ALA A 801 -6.27 -1.03 -32.20
N LEU A 802 -7.49 -0.51 -32.04
CA LEU A 802 -8.74 -1.21 -32.18
C LEU A 802 -9.53 -0.62 -33.34
N HIS A 803 -10.01 -1.46 -34.24
CA HIS A 803 -10.97 -1.08 -35.25
C HIS A 803 -12.35 -0.87 -34.62
N VAL A 804 -12.97 0.25 -34.95
CA VAL A 804 -14.34 0.59 -34.56
C VAL A 804 -15.28 0.05 -35.64
N PRO A 805 -16.24 -0.84 -35.31
CA PRO A 805 -17.21 -1.31 -36.28
C PRO A 805 -18.15 -0.17 -36.74
N GLU A 806 -18.54 -0.21 -38.02
CA GLU A 806 -19.59 0.64 -38.56
C GLU A 806 -20.94 0.33 -37.87
N SER A 807 -21.80 1.34 -37.71
CA SER A 807 -23.11 1.12 -37.09
C SER A 807 -24.00 0.29 -38.01
N ASP A 808 -24.57 -0.80 -37.49
CA ASP A 808 -25.50 -1.71 -38.18
C ASP A 808 -26.89 -1.05 -38.39
N ALA A 809 -26.94 0.17 -38.94
CA ALA A 809 -28.19 0.84 -39.30
C ALA A 809 -28.71 0.45 -40.70
N SER A 810 -28.00 -0.40 -41.45
CA SER A 810 -28.33 -0.77 -42.84
C SER A 810 -28.90 -2.18 -43.04
N SER A 811 -29.12 -3.00 -42.01
CA SER A 811 -29.68 -4.36 -42.19
C SER A 811 -31.22 -4.44 -42.18
N SER A 812 -31.94 -3.32 -42.15
CA SER A 812 -33.41 -3.30 -42.23
C SER A 812 -33.98 -3.10 -43.65
N THR A 813 -33.19 -3.32 -44.70
CA THR A 813 -33.72 -3.35 -46.07
C THR A 813 -33.63 -4.75 -46.69
N MET A 814 -34.82 -5.34 -46.84
CA MET A 814 -35.19 -6.39 -47.78
C MET A 814 -34.46 -7.74 -47.70
N THR A 815 -35.11 -8.70 -47.05
CA THR A 815 -35.44 -9.98 -47.71
C THR A 815 -36.80 -10.46 -47.20
N GLN A 816 -37.67 -10.81 -48.15
CA GLN A 816 -39.07 -11.21 -48.02
C GLN A 816 -39.29 -12.43 -47.12
#